data_AF-A0A8H6WZJ7-F1
#
_entry.id   AF-A0A8H6WZJ7-F1
#
_cell.length_a   1.000
_cell.length_b   1.000
_cell.length_c   1.000
_cell.angle_alpha   90.00
_cell.angle_beta   90.00
_cell.angle_gamma   90.00
#
_symmetry.space_group_name_H-M   'P 1'
#
loop_
_entity.id
_entity.type
_entity.pdbx_description
1 polymer ?
#
loop_
_entity_poly.entity_id
_entity_poly.type
_entity_poly.pdbx_seq_one_letter_code
_entity_poly.pdbx_strand_id
1 'polypeptide(L)'
;MENVFTIMALGLGVLYLLLVRKLRYQRYNRLHAKYAGKTLTPAEAQEIVQLAVAYDMPMVSECAVGFALFKTYAIPSISSLLLATRQLSSHENVSRRYADTAILIATWVACPMTGKLVDAPPDAPRNDPRAALAIARVNWLHQKYKISNEDYLYTLGLFMFEPAKWAERFGWREHSELEKHASFVYWSEIGRLMNIDDIPPTAEAFQVWIQEYEEKHVHPAECSRDVAVHTINEILFPVPTVLREFAEGFGRAMLDDRTRVAMMQPEAPAYAGIIVEAVFWALAFISRHLLLPRRHEAQMVQAELPEMSDGVAPRMFPRRWAARPWYKPVSGGRLGYWWDRMQVLLSWHEDAPCTKYRSEGTQGPLKFEDQGHEELSAPSPPPRPPCASLPVPPMDVDETEIRCVEDLWFDDGDLVLQAGTARYRVYRVVLSLHSPVFKDMLAFPQPPEDERVDGQPLVHLLDLEAEVTPFLKAIFEPEYFPSFPARTDFRTVYGCIRLGNKYGVDYLFKRGLVHLSSRFVTSLARWDAIDHGDYEQAYSRARLEARPASEIMSWPPPTDKSYLICVIALARECDATWILPNAFYDLTFHFDALQENIFHDVVFDGVIPAALNRKEQREWVVGFEDQISTTTDILRFLSHPPDIEHCLTPTHCPLVRYRAADYGRQVISDFSRGPLSAWAIEDWERLQGLCGVCVRALKRLHQEARKTFWEELPDIYHLPGWSELLRAKERAIGDAMV
;
A
#
# COMPACT_ATOMS: atom_id res chain seq x y z
N MET A 1 -45.62 -25.03 54.85
CA MET A 1 -45.59 -24.38 53.52
C MET A 1 -44.19 -23.89 53.16
N GLU A 2 -43.45 -23.27 54.08
CA GLU A 2 -42.07 -22.79 53.84
C GLU A 2 -41.12 -23.86 53.28
N ASN A 3 -41.10 -25.09 53.85
CA ASN A 3 -40.25 -26.17 53.34
C ASN A 3 -40.57 -26.58 51.89
N VAL A 4 -41.83 -26.48 51.45
CA VAL A 4 -42.23 -26.80 50.07
C VAL A 4 -41.74 -25.73 49.11
N PHE A 5 -41.83 -24.44 49.48
CA PHE A 5 -41.28 -23.34 48.70
C PHE A 5 -39.77 -23.44 48.55
N THR A 6 -39.04 -23.76 49.64
CA THR A 6 -37.58 -23.94 49.60
C THR A 6 -37.17 -25.11 48.70
N ILE A 7 -37.84 -26.26 48.80
CA ILE A 7 -37.56 -27.43 47.94
C ILE A 7 -37.85 -27.12 46.47
N MET A 8 -38.96 -26.44 46.17
CA MET A 8 -39.31 -26.03 44.80
C MET A 8 -38.29 -25.03 44.23
N ALA A 9 -37.87 -24.04 45.02
CA ALA A 9 -36.86 -23.07 44.61
C ALA A 9 -35.50 -23.72 44.35
N LEU A 10 -35.07 -24.66 45.21
CA LEU A 10 -33.84 -25.44 44.99
C LEU A 10 -33.94 -26.32 43.73
N GLY A 11 -35.08 -26.99 43.52
CA GLY A 11 -35.32 -27.80 42.33
C GLY A 11 -35.27 -26.98 41.03
N LEU A 12 -35.89 -25.79 41.01
CA LEU A 12 -35.81 -24.86 39.89
C LEU A 12 -34.38 -24.34 39.67
N GLY A 13 -33.64 -24.05 40.74
CA GLY A 13 -32.24 -23.66 40.67
C GLY A 13 -31.36 -24.74 40.03
N VAL A 14 -31.49 -26.01 40.46
CA VAL A 14 -30.75 -27.13 39.87
C VAL A 14 -31.13 -27.32 38.40
N LEU A 15 -32.42 -27.29 38.07
CA LEU A 15 -32.89 -27.41 36.68
C LEU A 15 -32.33 -26.29 35.80
N TYR A 16 -32.29 -25.05 36.30
CA TYR A 16 -31.70 -23.91 35.61
C TYR A 16 -30.20 -24.11 35.36
N LEU A 17 -29.43 -24.54 36.36
CA LEU A 17 -27.99 -24.79 36.21
C LEU A 17 -27.71 -25.93 35.21
N LEU A 18 -28.52 -26.98 35.19
CA LEU A 18 -28.44 -28.05 34.19
C LEU A 18 -28.77 -27.54 32.78
N LEU A 19 -29.79 -26.69 32.65
CA LEU A 19 -30.15 -26.05 31.39
C LEU A 19 -29.00 -25.16 30.88
N VAL A 20 -28.44 -24.31 31.74
CA VAL A 20 -27.27 -23.48 31.43
C VAL A 20 -26.12 -24.34 30.93
N ARG A 21 -25.75 -25.39 31.67
CA ARG A 21 -24.66 -26.30 31.30
C ARG A 21 -24.91 -26.98 29.95
N LYS A 22 -26.13 -27.47 29.70
CA LYS A 22 -26.49 -28.14 28.44
C LYS A 22 -26.38 -27.18 27.25
N LEU A 23 -26.98 -25.99 27.36
CA LEU A 23 -27.00 -25.01 26.28
C LEU A 23 -25.60 -24.41 26.04
N ARG A 24 -24.80 -24.19 27.10
CA ARG A 24 -23.46 -23.58 27.04
C ARG A 24 -22.53 -24.30 26.07
N TYR A 25 -22.51 -25.63 26.09
CA TYR A 25 -21.64 -26.44 25.23
C TYR A 25 -22.33 -26.93 23.96
N GLN A 26 -23.60 -26.61 23.74
CA GLN A 26 -24.35 -27.13 22.58
C GLN A 26 -23.73 -26.68 21.25
N ARG A 27 -23.35 -25.40 21.14
CA ARG A 27 -22.72 -24.85 19.93
C ARG A 27 -21.32 -25.42 19.74
N TYR A 28 -20.51 -25.39 20.79
CA TYR A 28 -19.17 -25.99 20.83
C TYR A 28 -19.20 -27.46 20.36
N ASN A 29 -20.03 -28.31 20.97
CA ASN A 29 -20.11 -29.73 20.63
C ASN A 29 -20.57 -29.98 19.19
N ARG A 30 -21.52 -29.18 18.67
CA ARG A 30 -21.96 -29.28 17.28
C ARG A 30 -20.83 -28.92 16.31
N LEU A 31 -20.12 -27.82 16.58
CA LEU A 31 -19.04 -27.35 15.71
C LEU A 31 -17.88 -28.34 15.71
N HIS A 32 -17.52 -28.85 16.88
CA HIS A 32 -16.51 -29.89 17.02
C HIS A 32 -16.88 -31.18 16.29
N ALA A 33 -18.14 -31.60 16.37
CA ALA A 33 -18.63 -32.75 15.62
C ALA A 33 -18.63 -32.49 14.09
N LYS A 34 -18.92 -31.27 13.64
CA LYS A 34 -18.93 -30.87 12.21
C LYS A 34 -17.53 -31.00 11.57
N TYR A 35 -16.47 -30.75 12.36
CA TYR A 35 -15.09 -30.64 11.88
C TYR A 35 -14.12 -31.70 12.42
N ALA A 36 -14.60 -32.65 13.24
CA ALA A 36 -13.76 -33.72 13.79
C ALA A 36 -13.05 -34.50 12.66
N GLY A 37 -11.71 -34.57 12.73
CA GLY A 37 -10.88 -35.33 11.80
C GLY A 37 -10.79 -34.78 10.38
N LYS A 38 -11.26 -33.55 10.13
CA LYS A 38 -11.16 -32.89 8.81
C LYS A 38 -9.91 -32.02 8.72
N THR A 39 -9.35 -31.93 7.52
CA THR A 39 -8.45 -30.84 7.14
C THR A 39 -9.29 -29.60 6.84
N LEU A 40 -8.99 -28.48 7.49
CA LEU A 40 -9.80 -27.27 7.41
C LEU A 40 -9.42 -26.41 6.21
N THR A 41 -10.41 -25.89 5.50
CA THR A 41 -10.24 -24.72 4.63
C THR A 41 -10.19 -23.43 5.47
N PRO A 42 -9.62 -22.32 4.95
CA PRO A 42 -9.62 -21.03 5.67
C PRO A 42 -11.02 -20.52 6.05
N ALA A 43 -12.04 -20.77 5.23
CA ALA A 43 -13.42 -20.38 5.52
C ALA A 43 -14.02 -21.20 6.67
N GLU A 44 -13.76 -22.52 6.71
CA GLU A 44 -14.18 -23.38 7.83
C GLU A 44 -13.42 -23.03 9.11
N ALA A 45 -12.13 -22.71 8.99
CA ALA A 45 -11.32 -22.23 10.11
C ALA A 45 -11.87 -20.90 10.68
N GLN A 46 -12.33 -19.99 9.82
CA GLN A 46 -13.00 -18.76 10.24
C GLN A 46 -14.26 -19.05 11.08
N GLU A 47 -15.12 -19.99 10.65
CA GLU A 47 -16.33 -20.38 11.42
C GLU A 47 -15.99 -20.88 12.83
N ILE A 48 -14.90 -21.64 12.96
CA ILE A 48 -14.40 -22.14 14.25
C ILE A 48 -13.90 -20.99 15.12
N VAL A 49 -13.07 -20.09 14.57
CA VAL A 49 -12.55 -18.91 15.31
C VAL A 49 -13.68 -18.01 15.81
N GLN A 50 -14.74 -17.84 15.01
CA GLN A 50 -15.90 -17.02 15.37
C GLN A 50 -16.66 -17.56 16.60
N LEU A 51 -16.55 -18.84 16.97
CA LEU A 51 -17.17 -19.37 18.19
C LEU A 51 -16.68 -18.62 19.44
N ALA A 52 -15.37 -18.50 19.60
CA ALA A 52 -14.75 -17.82 20.73
C ALA A 52 -15.07 -16.32 20.70
N VAL A 53 -14.83 -15.70 19.54
CA VAL A 53 -14.88 -14.23 19.36
C VAL A 53 -16.29 -13.67 19.37
N ALA A 54 -17.30 -14.40 18.86
CA ALA A 54 -18.66 -13.88 18.74
C ALA A 54 -19.62 -14.39 19.82
N TYR A 55 -19.39 -15.60 20.38
CA TYR A 55 -20.38 -16.25 21.24
C TYR A 55 -19.89 -16.55 22.64
N ASP A 56 -18.74 -17.20 22.77
CA ASP A 56 -18.32 -17.76 24.05
C ASP A 56 -17.73 -16.68 24.96
N MET A 57 -16.69 -15.98 24.51
CA MET A 57 -15.94 -15.05 25.35
C MET A 57 -15.51 -13.77 24.61
N PRO A 58 -16.44 -13.04 23.95
CA PRO A 58 -16.13 -11.88 23.11
C PRO A 58 -15.29 -10.82 23.80
N MET A 59 -15.56 -10.52 25.08
CA MET A 59 -14.80 -9.54 25.86
C MET A 59 -13.35 -9.99 26.10
N VAL A 60 -13.14 -11.28 26.40
CA VAL A 60 -11.78 -11.83 26.61
C VAL A 60 -11.02 -11.84 25.28
N SER A 61 -11.67 -12.23 24.18
CA SER A 61 -11.06 -12.19 22.84
C SER A 61 -10.71 -10.76 22.41
N GLU A 62 -11.58 -9.79 22.68
CA GLU A 62 -11.34 -8.36 22.39
C GLU A 62 -10.15 -7.82 23.21
N CYS A 63 -10.07 -8.16 24.50
CA CYS A 63 -8.91 -7.82 25.33
C CYS A 63 -7.64 -8.48 24.79
N ALA A 64 -7.69 -9.76 24.43
CA ALA A 64 -6.53 -10.48 23.91
C ALA A 64 -5.96 -9.84 22.63
N VAL A 65 -6.84 -9.46 21.70
CA VAL A 65 -6.44 -8.77 20.46
C VAL A 65 -5.90 -7.36 20.74
N GLY A 66 -6.51 -6.62 21.66
CA GLY A 66 -6.00 -5.32 22.10
C GLY A 66 -4.60 -5.42 22.73
N PHE A 67 -4.38 -6.43 23.58
CA PHE A 67 -3.08 -6.69 24.20
C PHE A 67 -2.05 -7.29 23.22
N ALA A 68 -2.48 -8.07 22.23
CA ALA A 68 -1.61 -8.50 21.14
C ALA A 68 -1.03 -7.29 20.38
N LEU A 69 -1.87 -6.32 20.04
CA LEU A 69 -1.40 -5.05 19.46
C LEU A 69 -0.48 -4.29 20.42
N PHE A 70 -0.85 -4.21 21.69
CA PHE A 70 -0.05 -3.50 22.69
C PHE A 70 1.34 -4.14 22.86
N LYS A 71 1.45 -5.48 22.86
CA LYS A 71 2.72 -6.22 22.92
C LYS A 71 3.70 -5.84 21.82
N THR A 72 3.23 -5.45 20.64
CA THR A 72 4.12 -4.97 19.57
C THR A 72 4.93 -3.74 19.97
N TYR A 73 4.48 -2.96 20.96
CA TYR A 73 5.25 -1.81 21.44
C TYR A 73 6.47 -2.22 22.27
N ALA A 74 6.62 -3.49 22.63
CA ALA A 74 7.85 -4.00 23.23
C ALA A 74 8.99 -4.15 22.20
N ILE A 75 8.68 -4.02 20.91
CA ILE A 75 9.63 -4.06 19.81
C ILE A 75 9.99 -2.63 19.38
N PRO A 76 11.27 -2.22 19.47
CA PRO A 76 11.66 -0.83 19.18
C PRO A 76 11.55 -0.44 17.70
N SER A 77 11.75 -1.36 16.74
CA SER A 77 11.53 -1.08 15.32
C SER A 77 10.07 -0.68 15.05
N ILE A 78 9.12 -1.46 15.58
CA ILE A 78 7.68 -1.19 15.48
C ILE A 78 7.32 0.12 16.19
N SER A 79 7.80 0.29 17.43
CA SER A 79 7.47 1.47 18.26
C SER A 79 7.97 2.78 17.64
N SER A 80 9.19 2.77 17.13
CA SER A 80 9.80 3.94 16.47
C SER A 80 8.98 4.33 15.23
N LEU A 81 8.55 3.35 14.43
CA LEU A 81 7.69 3.61 13.28
C LEU A 81 6.33 4.18 13.70
N LEU A 82 5.70 3.61 14.73
CA LEU A 82 4.41 4.08 15.24
C LEU A 82 4.47 5.52 15.75
N LEU A 83 5.54 5.92 16.44
CA LEU A 83 5.76 7.31 16.83
C LEU A 83 5.97 8.22 15.63
N ALA A 84 6.78 7.80 14.65
CA ALA A 84 7.07 8.58 13.46
C ALA A 84 5.79 8.93 12.67
N THR A 85 4.77 8.06 12.67
CA THR A 85 3.48 8.35 11.99
C THR A 85 2.67 9.49 12.64
N ARG A 86 2.98 9.87 13.88
CA ARG A 86 2.23 10.77 14.76
C ARG A 86 0.77 10.39 15.03
N GLN A 87 0.33 9.21 14.58
CA GLN A 87 -1.05 8.74 14.79
C GLN A 87 -1.28 8.22 16.22
N LEU A 88 -0.21 7.77 16.89
CA LEU A 88 -0.25 7.31 18.29
C LEU A 88 0.50 8.23 19.27
N SER A 89 1.01 9.38 18.80
CA SER A 89 1.81 10.30 19.63
C SER A 89 1.04 11.50 20.18
N SER A 90 -0.24 11.63 19.86
CA SER A 90 -1.07 12.76 20.30
C SER A 90 -2.45 12.30 20.74
N HIS A 91 -2.95 12.94 21.80
CA HIS A 91 -4.26 12.66 22.39
C HIS A 91 -5.42 12.82 21.40
N GLU A 92 -5.29 13.72 20.42
CA GLU A 92 -6.33 13.93 19.39
C GLU A 92 -6.38 12.79 18.36
N ASN A 93 -5.23 12.20 17.98
CA ASN A 93 -5.17 11.21 16.91
C ASN A 93 -5.25 9.75 17.40
N VAL A 94 -4.78 9.46 18.63
CA VAL A 94 -4.70 8.09 19.17
C VAL A 94 -6.07 7.41 19.24
N SER A 95 -7.10 8.13 19.69
CA SER A 95 -8.47 7.64 19.78
C SER A 95 -9.04 7.21 18.42
N ARG A 96 -8.82 8.03 17.38
CA ARG A 96 -9.23 7.73 16.01
C ARG A 96 -8.44 6.55 15.46
N ARG A 97 -7.12 6.54 15.65
CA ARG A 97 -6.26 5.46 15.16
C ARG A 97 -6.65 4.10 15.78
N TYR A 98 -7.02 4.09 17.06
CA TYR A 98 -7.51 2.89 17.73
C TYR A 98 -8.84 2.42 17.12
N ALA A 99 -9.80 3.33 16.91
CA ALA A 99 -11.08 3.02 16.28
C ALA A 99 -10.90 2.46 14.86
N ASP A 100 -10.00 3.04 14.06
CA ASP A 100 -9.68 2.60 12.70
C ASP A 100 -9.09 1.19 12.67
N THR A 101 -8.11 0.91 13.55
CA THR A 101 -7.51 -0.43 13.63
C THR A 101 -8.53 -1.46 14.07
N ALA A 102 -9.30 -1.16 15.13
CA ALA A 102 -10.27 -2.09 15.69
C ALA A 102 -11.36 -2.45 14.69
N ILE A 103 -11.89 -1.47 13.93
CA ILE A 103 -12.95 -1.75 12.96
C ILE A 103 -12.45 -2.54 11.76
N LEU A 104 -11.24 -2.27 11.25
CA LEU A 104 -10.66 -3.03 10.14
C LEU A 104 -10.43 -4.50 10.52
N ILE A 105 -9.80 -4.74 11.69
CA ILE A 105 -9.57 -6.11 12.20
C ILE A 105 -10.89 -6.82 12.43
N ALA A 106 -11.85 -6.16 13.10
CA ALA A 106 -13.14 -6.75 13.37
C ALA A 106 -13.89 -7.11 12.07
N THR A 107 -13.75 -6.32 11.01
CA THR A 107 -14.40 -6.57 9.72
C THR A 107 -13.93 -7.85 9.06
N TRP A 108 -12.62 -8.08 8.88
CA TRP A 108 -12.19 -9.32 8.21
C TRP A 108 -12.31 -10.56 9.10
N VAL A 109 -12.47 -10.40 10.42
CA VAL A 109 -12.81 -11.49 11.35
C VAL A 109 -14.30 -11.83 11.32
N ALA A 110 -15.17 -10.82 11.30
CA ALA A 110 -16.62 -10.98 11.34
C ALA A 110 -17.23 -11.33 9.98
N CYS A 111 -16.80 -10.64 8.92
CA CYS A 111 -17.35 -10.81 7.59
C CYS A 111 -16.70 -12.00 6.87
N PRO A 112 -17.42 -12.72 5.97
CA PRO A 112 -16.87 -13.90 5.32
C PRO A 112 -15.67 -13.54 4.44
N MET A 113 -14.51 -14.15 4.70
CA MET A 113 -13.28 -13.84 3.97
C MET A 113 -13.39 -14.14 2.46
N THR A 114 -14.14 -15.17 2.10
CA THR A 114 -14.38 -15.58 0.70
C THR A 114 -15.45 -14.75 0.00
N GLY A 115 -16.11 -13.84 0.72
CA GLY A 115 -17.29 -13.10 0.29
C GLY A 115 -18.58 -13.94 0.20
N LYS A 116 -18.56 -15.18 0.69
CA LYS A 116 -19.72 -16.09 0.78
C LYS A 116 -19.83 -16.68 2.18
N LEU A 117 -21.04 -16.94 2.63
CA LEU A 117 -21.27 -17.72 3.86
C LEU A 117 -20.70 -19.13 3.70
N VAL A 118 -20.22 -19.73 4.80
CA VAL A 118 -19.52 -21.04 4.76
C VAL A 118 -20.38 -22.16 4.19
N ASP A 119 -21.68 -22.16 4.50
CA ASP A 119 -22.63 -23.17 4.00
C ASP A 119 -23.27 -22.76 2.65
N ALA A 120 -22.78 -21.72 1.97
CA ALA A 120 -23.30 -21.30 0.67
C ALA A 120 -22.90 -22.30 -0.43
N PRO A 121 -23.76 -22.52 -1.44
CA PRO A 121 -23.42 -23.33 -2.61
C PRO A 121 -22.12 -22.86 -3.29
N PRO A 122 -21.31 -23.76 -3.89
CA PRO A 122 -20.05 -23.40 -4.54
C PRO A 122 -20.19 -22.29 -5.60
N ASP A 123 -21.32 -22.28 -6.30
CA ASP A 123 -21.72 -21.35 -7.36
C ASP A 123 -22.38 -20.06 -6.86
N ALA A 124 -22.67 -19.93 -5.56
CA ALA A 124 -23.30 -18.73 -5.02
C ALA A 124 -22.46 -17.47 -5.30
N PRO A 125 -23.06 -16.31 -5.61
CA PRO A 125 -22.31 -15.09 -5.87
C PRO A 125 -21.58 -14.59 -4.61
N ARG A 126 -20.42 -13.94 -4.78
CA ARG A 126 -19.67 -13.29 -3.69
C ARG A 126 -20.33 -11.95 -3.39
N ASN A 127 -21.17 -11.91 -2.36
CA ASN A 127 -22.01 -10.76 -2.05
C ASN A 127 -21.49 -9.90 -0.90
N ASP A 128 -20.40 -10.31 -0.24
CA ASP A 128 -19.78 -9.52 0.83
C ASP A 128 -18.33 -9.14 0.50
N PRO A 129 -18.08 -7.91 0.05
CA PRO A 129 -16.72 -7.47 -0.25
C PRO A 129 -15.96 -6.97 0.99
N ARG A 130 -16.59 -6.86 2.17
CA ARG A 130 -16.04 -6.10 3.31
C ARG A 130 -14.71 -6.64 3.83
N ALA A 131 -14.59 -7.96 3.99
CA ALA A 131 -13.35 -8.57 4.47
C ALA A 131 -12.18 -8.32 3.50
N ALA A 132 -12.40 -8.54 2.20
CA ALA A 132 -11.40 -8.30 1.17
C ALA A 132 -11.00 -6.82 1.09
N LEU A 133 -11.98 -5.90 1.15
CA LEU A 133 -11.73 -4.47 1.16
C LEU A 133 -10.94 -4.03 2.40
N ALA A 134 -11.25 -4.57 3.58
CA ALA A 134 -10.54 -4.24 4.81
C ALA A 134 -9.08 -4.73 4.78
N ILE A 135 -8.81 -5.93 4.26
CA ILE A 135 -7.44 -6.46 4.10
C ILE A 135 -6.67 -5.63 3.08
N ALA A 136 -7.24 -5.42 1.89
CA ALA A 136 -6.60 -4.63 0.85
C ALA A 136 -6.32 -3.19 1.32
N ARG A 137 -7.23 -2.64 2.15
CA ARG A 137 -7.04 -1.33 2.77
C ARG A 137 -5.85 -1.30 3.70
N VAL A 138 -5.65 -2.34 4.50
CA VAL A 138 -4.48 -2.44 5.38
C VAL A 138 -3.19 -2.62 4.59
N ASN A 139 -3.19 -3.44 3.53
CA ASN A 139 -2.03 -3.59 2.66
C ASN A 139 -1.60 -2.26 2.05
N TRP A 140 -2.56 -1.50 1.50
CA TRP A 140 -2.30 -0.19 0.94
C TRP A 140 -1.77 0.80 1.98
N LEU A 141 -2.33 0.80 3.20
CA LEU A 141 -1.85 1.65 4.30
C LEU A 141 -0.43 1.29 4.72
N HIS A 142 -0.13 0.00 4.80
CA HIS A 142 1.15 -0.49 5.25
C HIS A 142 2.24 -0.36 4.19
N GLN A 143 1.92 -0.45 2.90
CA GLN A 143 2.88 -0.25 1.78
C GLN A 143 3.55 1.14 1.83
N LYS A 144 2.92 2.12 2.48
CA LYS A 144 3.47 3.48 2.67
C LYS A 144 4.65 3.52 3.65
N TYR A 145 4.88 2.46 4.41
CA TYR A 145 5.89 2.38 5.44
C TYR A 145 6.77 1.15 5.21
N LYS A 146 8.06 1.24 5.55
CA LYS A 146 8.93 0.07 5.49
C LYS A 146 8.83 -0.72 6.79
N ILE A 147 7.94 -1.71 6.78
CA ILE A 147 7.78 -2.70 7.84
C ILE A 147 8.55 -3.95 7.40
N SER A 148 9.41 -4.48 8.27
CA SER A 148 10.16 -5.71 7.96
C SER A 148 9.21 -6.91 7.90
N ASN A 149 9.57 -7.96 7.13
CA ASN A 149 8.78 -9.19 7.13
C ASN A 149 8.75 -9.85 8.52
N GLU A 150 9.84 -9.75 9.28
CA GLU A 150 9.88 -10.26 10.66
C GLU A 150 8.90 -9.52 11.59
N ASP A 151 8.79 -8.19 11.50
CA ASP A 151 7.83 -7.41 12.30
C ASP A 151 6.37 -7.77 11.93
N TYR A 152 6.12 -8.05 10.64
CA TYR A 152 4.85 -8.59 10.17
C TYR A 152 4.56 -9.98 10.74
N LEU A 153 5.51 -10.91 10.65
CA LEU A 153 5.39 -12.26 11.17
C LEU A 153 5.16 -12.26 12.68
N TYR A 154 5.89 -11.43 13.42
CA TYR A 154 5.70 -11.29 14.86
C TYR A 154 4.29 -10.81 15.18
N THR A 155 3.85 -9.72 14.54
CA THR A 155 2.51 -9.17 14.75
C THR A 155 1.42 -10.18 14.37
N LEU A 156 1.59 -10.92 13.27
CA LEU A 156 0.68 -11.98 12.83
C LEU A 156 0.60 -13.12 13.86
N GLY A 157 1.75 -13.54 14.38
CA GLY A 157 1.86 -14.57 15.41
C GLY A 157 1.13 -14.19 16.69
N LEU A 158 1.19 -12.92 17.11
CA LEU A 158 0.44 -12.44 18.27
C LEU A 158 -1.08 -12.60 18.07
N PHE A 159 -1.62 -12.28 16.89
CA PHE A 159 -3.05 -12.50 16.59
C PHE A 159 -3.44 -13.98 16.58
N MET A 160 -2.53 -14.87 16.18
CA MET A 160 -2.75 -16.32 16.18
C MET A 160 -2.83 -16.91 17.59
N PHE A 161 -1.90 -16.54 18.46
CA PHE A 161 -1.61 -17.30 19.68
C PHE A 161 -2.07 -16.61 20.97
N GLU A 162 -2.07 -15.28 21.04
CA GLU A 162 -2.50 -14.58 22.27
C GLU A 162 -3.96 -14.86 22.65
N PRO A 163 -4.94 -14.95 21.73
CA PRO A 163 -6.32 -15.28 22.09
C PRO A 163 -6.45 -16.61 22.86
N ALA A 164 -5.66 -17.63 22.51
CA ALA A 164 -5.67 -18.91 23.21
C ALA A 164 -5.07 -18.79 24.62
N LYS A 165 -3.94 -18.08 24.78
CA LYS A 165 -3.32 -17.81 26.09
C LYS A 165 -4.27 -17.05 27.03
N TRP A 166 -4.99 -16.06 26.48
CA TRP A 166 -5.98 -15.28 27.23
C TRP A 166 -7.22 -16.10 27.58
N ALA A 167 -7.69 -16.98 26.69
CA ALA A 167 -8.79 -17.89 26.98
C ALA A 167 -8.44 -18.87 28.09
N GLU A 168 -7.20 -19.38 28.11
CA GLU A 168 -6.70 -20.23 29.20
C GLU A 168 -6.67 -19.51 30.54
N ARG A 169 -6.15 -18.28 30.57
CA ARG A 169 -5.99 -17.50 31.82
C ARG A 169 -7.29 -16.89 32.33
N PHE A 170 -8.08 -16.28 31.45
CA PHE A 170 -9.22 -15.43 31.81
C PHE A 170 -10.55 -15.89 31.21
N GLY A 171 -10.52 -16.81 30.26
CA GLY A 171 -11.72 -17.38 29.66
C GLY A 171 -12.45 -18.31 30.62
N TRP A 172 -13.75 -18.51 30.37
CA TRP A 172 -14.50 -19.51 31.12
C TRP A 172 -14.19 -20.96 30.68
N ARG A 173 -13.48 -21.11 29.56
CA ARG A 173 -12.88 -22.34 29.06
C ARG A 173 -11.63 -22.00 28.25
N GLU A 174 -10.72 -22.95 28.16
CA GLU A 174 -9.62 -22.92 27.21
C GLU A 174 -10.12 -23.12 25.77
N HIS A 175 -9.34 -22.66 24.80
CA HIS A 175 -9.48 -23.09 23.41
C HIS A 175 -9.05 -24.55 23.29
N SER A 176 -9.81 -25.33 22.54
CA SER A 176 -9.45 -26.69 22.16
C SER A 176 -8.34 -26.74 21.12
N GLU A 177 -7.75 -27.91 20.91
CA GLU A 177 -6.77 -28.13 19.83
C GLU A 177 -7.34 -27.84 18.44
N LEU A 178 -8.63 -28.14 18.20
CA LEU A 178 -9.30 -27.79 16.96
C LEU A 178 -9.38 -26.26 16.76
N GLU A 179 -9.69 -25.51 17.81
CA GLU A 179 -9.77 -24.04 17.76
C GLU A 179 -8.39 -23.40 17.63
N LYS A 180 -7.37 -23.93 18.31
CA LYS A 180 -5.97 -23.50 18.15
C LYS A 180 -5.48 -23.73 16.72
N HIS A 181 -5.75 -24.91 16.16
CA HIS A 181 -5.42 -25.24 14.77
C HIS A 181 -6.20 -24.36 13.78
N ALA A 182 -7.50 -24.14 14.00
CA ALA A 182 -8.30 -23.25 13.17
C ALA A 182 -7.77 -21.80 13.20
N SER A 183 -7.37 -21.30 14.38
CA SER A 183 -6.72 -19.98 14.50
C SER A 183 -5.48 -19.89 13.62
N PHE A 184 -4.61 -20.90 13.67
CA PHE A 184 -3.41 -20.97 12.85
C PHE A 184 -3.73 -20.98 11.34
N VAL A 185 -4.66 -21.83 10.89
CA VAL A 185 -5.06 -21.92 9.47
C VAL A 185 -5.66 -20.61 8.98
N TYR A 186 -6.58 -20.03 9.74
CA TYR A 186 -7.28 -18.79 9.38
C TYR A 186 -6.32 -17.61 9.28
N TRP A 187 -5.49 -17.38 10.30
CA TRP A 187 -4.56 -16.26 10.30
C TRP A 187 -3.40 -16.46 9.34
N SER A 188 -2.99 -17.71 9.04
CA SER A 188 -1.99 -17.95 7.99
C SER A 188 -2.52 -17.47 6.63
N GLU A 189 -3.81 -17.67 6.38
CA GLU A 189 -4.44 -17.14 5.17
C GLU A 189 -4.54 -15.62 5.18
N ILE A 190 -4.91 -15.00 6.31
CA ILE A 190 -4.84 -13.54 6.45
C ILE A 190 -3.43 -13.03 6.16
N GLY A 191 -2.40 -13.67 6.70
CA GLY A 191 -1.00 -13.30 6.46
C GLY A 191 -0.63 -13.35 4.98
N ARG A 192 -1.02 -14.41 4.27
CA ARG A 192 -0.84 -14.51 2.81
C ARG A 192 -1.58 -13.42 2.05
N LEU A 193 -2.83 -13.13 2.42
CA LEU A 193 -3.61 -12.05 1.83
C LEU A 193 -3.02 -10.67 2.15
N MET A 194 -2.23 -10.57 3.22
CA MET A 194 -1.47 -9.38 3.60
C MET A 194 -0.07 -9.30 2.97
N ASN A 195 0.29 -10.22 2.08
CA ASN A 195 1.62 -10.35 1.47
C ASN A 195 2.74 -10.53 2.50
N ILE A 196 2.48 -11.28 3.57
CA ILE A 196 3.49 -11.69 4.56
C ILE A 196 4.13 -12.98 4.05
N ASP A 197 5.44 -12.97 3.90
CA ASP A 197 6.24 -14.08 3.40
C ASP A 197 6.77 -14.94 4.56
N ASP A 198 7.26 -16.15 4.25
CA ASP A 198 7.94 -17.04 5.20
C ASP A 198 7.17 -17.40 6.48
N ILE A 199 5.83 -17.45 6.40
CA ILE A 199 4.99 -17.93 7.51
C ILE A 199 5.37 -19.38 7.84
N PRO A 200 5.81 -19.68 9.08
CA PRO A 200 6.23 -21.03 9.43
C PRO A 200 5.12 -22.07 9.19
N PRO A 201 5.46 -23.28 8.70
CA PRO A 201 4.47 -24.23 8.18
C PRO A 201 3.59 -24.88 9.25
N THR A 202 4.00 -24.81 10.52
CA THR A 202 3.23 -25.35 11.65
C THR A 202 3.16 -24.35 12.81
N ALA A 203 2.14 -24.50 13.65
CA ALA A 203 1.95 -23.66 14.83
C ALA A 203 3.14 -23.75 15.79
N GLU A 204 3.71 -24.94 15.96
CA GLU A 204 4.85 -25.19 16.84
C GLU A 204 6.11 -24.50 16.31
N ALA A 205 6.39 -24.61 15.01
CA ALA A 205 7.51 -23.92 14.38
C ALA A 205 7.36 -22.40 14.50
N PHE A 206 6.14 -21.88 14.35
CA PHE A 206 5.90 -20.44 14.48
C PHE A 206 6.06 -19.97 15.93
N GLN A 207 5.63 -20.76 16.93
CA GLN A 207 5.84 -20.42 18.33
C GLN A 207 7.33 -20.35 18.69
N VAL A 208 8.15 -21.28 18.16
CA VAL A 208 9.61 -21.25 18.32
C VAL A 208 10.20 -19.99 17.68
N TRP A 209 9.81 -19.70 16.43
CA TRP A 209 10.27 -18.49 15.73
C TRP A 209 9.91 -17.20 16.49
N ILE A 210 8.70 -17.12 17.07
CA ILE A 210 8.29 -15.96 17.88
C ILE A 210 9.18 -15.82 19.11
N GLN A 211 9.50 -16.93 19.80
CA GLN A 211 10.37 -16.89 20.99
C GLN A 211 11.76 -16.37 20.63
N GLU A 212 12.36 -16.88 19.56
CA GLU A 212 13.66 -16.45 19.03
C GLU A 212 13.64 -14.97 18.60
N TYR A 213 12.59 -14.56 17.90
CA TYR A 213 12.42 -13.17 17.48
C TYR A 213 12.30 -12.24 18.69
N GLU A 214 11.51 -12.61 19.70
CA GLU A 214 11.40 -11.81 20.91
C GLU A 214 12.73 -11.74 21.67
N GLU A 215 13.48 -12.85 21.76
CA GLU A 215 14.83 -12.92 22.38
C GLU A 215 15.79 -11.91 21.79
N LYS A 216 15.70 -11.69 20.49
CA LYS A 216 16.54 -10.73 19.78
C LYS A 216 16.04 -9.29 19.86
N HIS A 217 14.72 -9.06 19.81
CA HIS A 217 14.17 -7.73 19.55
C HIS A 217 13.39 -7.09 20.70
N VAL A 218 12.97 -7.85 21.72
CA VAL A 218 12.30 -7.29 22.90
C VAL A 218 13.33 -6.78 23.89
N HIS A 219 13.51 -5.46 23.95
CA HIS A 219 14.39 -4.81 24.91
C HIS A 219 13.89 -3.41 25.30
N PRO A 220 14.30 -2.88 26.47
CA PRO A 220 13.94 -1.54 26.90
C PRO A 220 14.29 -0.47 25.86
N ALA A 221 13.31 0.37 25.51
CA ALA A 221 13.52 1.50 24.61
C ALA A 221 12.60 2.68 24.96
N GLU A 222 13.07 3.90 24.72
CA GLU A 222 12.30 5.12 24.98
C GLU A 222 11.08 5.22 24.05
N CYS A 223 11.22 4.82 22.79
CA CYS A 223 10.11 4.81 21.85
C CYS A 223 8.99 3.87 22.30
N SER A 224 9.36 2.69 22.82
CA SER A 224 8.44 1.72 23.42
C SER A 224 7.70 2.28 24.63
N ARG A 225 8.42 3.01 25.51
CA ARG A 225 7.83 3.72 26.65
C ARG A 225 6.81 4.76 26.19
N ASP A 226 7.18 5.60 25.23
CA ASP A 226 6.36 6.74 24.84
C ASP A 226 5.05 6.30 24.15
N VAL A 227 5.09 5.33 23.23
CA VAL A 227 3.87 4.76 22.62
C VAL A 227 2.97 4.10 23.67
N ALA A 228 3.56 3.35 24.60
CA ALA A 228 2.81 2.70 25.69
C ALA A 228 2.10 3.74 26.57
N VAL A 229 2.80 4.82 26.96
CA VAL A 229 2.23 5.90 27.78
C VAL A 229 1.09 6.61 27.06
N HIS A 230 1.25 6.94 25.78
CA HIS A 230 0.17 7.58 25.00
C HIS A 230 -1.07 6.68 24.91
N THR A 231 -0.88 5.38 24.67
CA THR A 231 -1.98 4.42 24.57
C THR A 231 -2.66 4.17 25.92
N ILE A 232 -1.91 4.02 27.00
CA ILE A 232 -2.46 3.86 28.36
C ILE A 232 -3.29 5.10 28.74
N ASN A 233 -2.81 6.30 28.42
CA ASN A 233 -3.53 7.53 28.72
C ASN A 233 -4.87 7.64 27.98
N GLU A 234 -4.96 7.13 26.73
CA GLU A 234 -6.22 7.05 25.99
C GLU A 234 -7.18 6.04 26.64
N ILE A 235 -6.70 4.85 27.02
CA ILE A 235 -7.54 3.83 27.69
C ILE A 235 -8.10 4.36 29.01
N LEU A 236 -7.27 5.10 29.76
CA LEU A 236 -7.63 5.68 31.05
C LEU A 236 -8.29 7.06 30.94
N PHE A 237 -8.57 7.55 29.73
CA PHE A 237 -9.25 8.82 29.53
C PHE A 237 -10.58 8.94 30.31
N PRO A 238 -11.44 7.89 30.39
CA PRO A 238 -12.70 7.98 31.13
C PRO A 238 -12.54 7.89 32.65
N VAL A 239 -11.34 7.57 33.15
CA VAL A 239 -11.09 7.34 34.57
C VAL A 239 -10.80 8.69 35.27
N PRO A 240 -11.54 9.03 36.34
CA PRO A 240 -11.28 10.24 37.13
C PRO A 240 -9.82 10.29 37.61
N THR A 241 -9.23 11.48 37.63
CA THR A 241 -7.80 11.68 37.99
C THR A 241 -7.41 11.07 39.33
N VAL A 242 -8.30 11.09 40.32
CA VAL A 242 -8.09 10.50 41.66
C VAL A 242 -7.92 8.98 41.62
N LEU A 243 -8.48 8.31 40.61
CA LEU A 243 -8.41 6.85 40.44
C LEU A 243 -7.39 6.42 39.37
N ARG A 244 -6.66 7.37 38.77
CA ARG A 244 -5.81 7.11 37.62
C ARG A 244 -4.65 6.17 37.94
N GLU A 245 -3.88 6.43 38.99
CA GLU A 245 -2.77 5.56 39.41
C GLU A 245 -3.25 4.14 39.74
N PHE A 246 -4.42 4.04 40.38
CA PHE A 246 -5.05 2.76 40.69
C PHE A 246 -5.41 1.99 39.41
N ALA A 247 -5.96 2.69 38.40
CA ALA A 247 -6.32 2.10 37.11
C ALA A 247 -5.10 1.75 36.23
N GLU A 248 -4.04 2.55 36.26
CA GLU A 248 -2.76 2.24 35.63
C GLU A 248 -2.15 0.94 36.18
N GLY A 249 -2.28 0.72 37.50
CA GLY A 249 -1.86 -0.50 38.15
C GLY A 249 -2.50 -1.76 37.55
N PHE A 250 -3.76 -1.69 37.12
CA PHE A 250 -4.43 -2.82 36.46
C PHE A 250 -3.92 -3.06 35.04
N GLY A 251 -3.73 -2.00 34.26
CA GLY A 251 -3.15 -2.11 32.92
C GLY A 251 -1.77 -2.77 32.96
N ARG A 252 -0.92 -2.34 33.90
CA ARG A 252 0.42 -2.92 34.12
C ARG A 252 0.35 -4.39 34.57
N ALA A 253 -0.62 -4.76 35.42
CA ALA A 253 -0.79 -6.13 35.92
C ALA A 253 -1.24 -7.13 34.85
N MET A 254 -1.79 -6.64 33.74
CA MET A 254 -2.22 -7.47 32.61
C MET A 254 -1.11 -7.74 31.59
N LEU A 255 0.02 -7.03 31.67
CA LEU A 255 1.21 -7.26 30.85
C LEU A 255 2.08 -8.36 31.47
N ASP A 256 2.71 -9.18 30.63
CA ASP A 256 3.84 -10.00 31.08
C ASP A 256 5.06 -9.12 31.41
N ASP A 257 5.92 -9.62 32.29
CA ASP A 257 7.06 -8.85 32.79
C ASP A 257 8.02 -8.40 31.69
N ARG A 258 8.23 -9.25 30.69
CA ARG A 258 9.14 -8.97 29.58
C ARG A 258 8.65 -7.77 28.77
N THR A 259 7.38 -7.80 28.36
CA THR A 259 6.71 -6.69 27.65
C THR A 259 6.72 -5.41 28.49
N ARG A 260 6.38 -5.52 29.78
CA ARG A 260 6.33 -4.37 30.71
C ARG A 260 7.71 -3.71 30.86
N VAL A 261 8.76 -4.50 31.03
CA VAL A 261 10.14 -4.02 31.17
C VAL A 261 10.62 -3.37 29.88
N ALA A 262 10.33 -3.94 28.71
CA ALA A 262 10.68 -3.36 27.42
C ALA A 262 10.03 -1.98 27.19
N MET A 263 8.79 -1.79 27.65
CA MET A 263 8.09 -0.50 27.64
C MET A 263 8.49 0.45 28.78
N MET A 264 9.51 0.08 29.57
CA MET A 264 9.98 0.83 30.74
C MET A 264 8.87 1.20 31.74
N GLN A 265 7.84 0.34 31.86
CA GLN A 265 6.75 0.54 32.79
C GLN A 265 7.11 0.04 34.19
N PRO A 266 6.73 0.74 35.27
CA PRO A 266 7.01 0.29 36.62
C PRO A 266 6.25 -1.00 36.93
N GLU A 267 6.72 -1.73 37.94
CA GLU A 267 6.03 -2.92 38.42
C GLU A 267 4.60 -2.59 38.86
N ALA A 268 3.66 -3.49 38.54
CA ALA A 268 2.31 -3.37 39.01
C ALA A 268 2.26 -3.66 40.53
N PRO A 269 1.47 -2.90 41.32
CA PRO A 269 1.25 -3.26 42.71
C PRO A 269 0.67 -4.67 42.84
N ALA A 270 1.17 -5.48 43.78
CA ALA A 270 0.76 -6.89 43.91
C ALA A 270 -0.76 -7.08 44.07
N TYR A 271 -1.45 -6.14 44.73
CA TYR A 271 -2.91 -6.18 44.86
C TYR A 271 -3.63 -6.07 43.50
N ALA A 272 -3.05 -5.36 42.53
CA ALA A 272 -3.69 -5.12 41.23
C ALA A 272 -3.79 -6.42 40.43
N GLY A 273 -2.73 -7.23 40.43
CA GLY A 273 -2.75 -8.57 39.83
C GLY A 273 -3.79 -9.48 40.47
N ILE A 274 -3.84 -9.53 41.81
CA ILE A 274 -4.84 -10.33 42.55
C ILE A 274 -6.27 -9.93 42.19
N ILE A 275 -6.55 -8.62 42.12
CA ILE A 275 -7.87 -8.12 41.77
C ILE A 275 -8.22 -8.43 40.31
N VAL A 276 -7.29 -8.25 39.37
CA VAL A 276 -7.52 -8.61 37.95
C VAL A 276 -7.89 -10.08 37.83
N GLU A 277 -7.10 -10.98 38.43
CA GLU A 277 -7.37 -12.42 38.44
C GLU A 277 -8.73 -12.72 39.07
N ALA A 278 -9.05 -12.13 40.23
CA ALA A 278 -10.31 -12.35 40.90
C ALA A 278 -11.53 -11.86 40.08
N VAL A 279 -11.41 -10.70 39.42
CA VAL A 279 -12.47 -10.14 38.57
C VAL A 279 -12.71 -11.03 37.35
N PHE A 280 -11.66 -11.39 36.61
CA PHE A 280 -11.80 -12.24 35.44
C PHE A 280 -12.26 -13.65 35.82
N TRP A 281 -11.78 -14.21 36.92
CA TRP A 281 -12.28 -15.48 37.46
C TRP A 281 -13.77 -15.41 37.79
N ALA A 282 -14.23 -14.33 38.45
CA ALA A 282 -15.63 -14.15 38.77
C ALA A 282 -16.49 -14.02 37.51
N LEU A 283 -16.05 -13.22 36.53
CA LEU A 283 -16.73 -13.07 35.23
C LEU A 283 -16.79 -14.41 34.48
N ALA A 284 -15.70 -15.18 34.49
CA ALA A 284 -15.63 -16.51 33.90
C ALA A 284 -16.58 -17.49 34.60
N PHE A 285 -16.59 -17.52 35.93
CA PHE A 285 -17.47 -18.36 36.73
C PHE A 285 -18.96 -18.05 36.48
N ILE A 286 -19.33 -16.77 36.56
CA ILE A 286 -20.70 -16.29 36.31
C ILE A 286 -21.12 -16.65 34.87
N SER A 287 -20.26 -16.37 33.89
CA SER A 287 -20.53 -16.68 32.48
C SER A 287 -20.69 -18.18 32.25
N ARG A 288 -19.87 -19.02 32.89
CA ARG A 288 -19.89 -20.48 32.71
C ARG A 288 -21.13 -21.11 33.32
N HIS A 289 -21.48 -20.69 34.53
CA HIS A 289 -22.40 -21.45 35.38
C HIS A 289 -23.75 -20.78 35.61
N LEU A 290 -23.82 -19.44 35.58
CA LEU A 290 -24.99 -18.70 36.02
C LEU A 290 -25.75 -18.02 34.89
N LEU A 291 -25.09 -17.64 33.80
CA LEU A 291 -25.74 -17.01 32.66
C LEU A 291 -26.12 -18.04 31.59
N LEU A 292 -27.21 -17.80 30.85
CA LEU A 292 -27.50 -18.53 29.62
C LEU A 292 -26.50 -18.15 28.51
N PRO A 293 -26.22 -19.06 27.55
CA PRO A 293 -25.36 -18.72 26.41
C PRO A 293 -26.02 -17.66 25.51
N ARG A 294 -25.18 -16.89 24.83
CA ARG A 294 -25.64 -15.84 23.92
C ARG A 294 -26.44 -16.44 22.76
N ARG A 295 -27.63 -15.86 22.55
CA ARG A 295 -28.52 -16.22 21.43
C ARG A 295 -28.05 -15.61 20.10
N HIS A 296 -27.53 -14.39 20.15
CA HIS A 296 -27.01 -13.65 19.01
C HIS A 296 -25.50 -13.43 19.16
N GLU A 297 -24.82 -13.27 18.04
CA GLU A 297 -23.41 -12.89 17.98
C GLU A 297 -23.16 -11.54 18.64
N ALA A 298 -22.00 -11.42 19.30
CA ALA A 298 -21.55 -10.22 19.98
C ALA A 298 -20.29 -9.68 19.31
N GLN A 299 -20.41 -9.29 18.04
CA GLN A 299 -19.32 -8.74 17.24
C GLN A 299 -19.34 -7.20 17.18
N MET A 300 -18.18 -6.61 16.93
CA MET A 300 -18.02 -5.16 16.75
C MET A 300 -18.62 -4.68 15.42
N VAL A 301 -18.60 -5.50 14.37
CA VAL A 301 -19.18 -5.22 13.06
C VAL A 301 -20.38 -6.15 12.83
N GLN A 302 -21.33 -5.75 11.98
CA GLN A 302 -22.51 -6.55 11.65
C GLN A 302 -22.11 -7.71 10.72
N ALA A 303 -22.43 -8.97 11.08
CA ALA A 303 -22.15 -10.12 10.21
C ALA A 303 -23.16 -10.28 9.07
N GLU A 304 -24.35 -9.67 9.16
CA GLU A 304 -25.36 -9.72 8.11
C GLU A 304 -24.79 -9.16 6.79
N LEU A 305 -25.20 -9.78 5.67
CA LEU A 305 -24.75 -9.38 4.34
C LEU A 305 -25.24 -7.95 4.05
N PRO A 306 -24.39 -7.06 3.50
CA PRO A 306 -24.79 -5.71 3.18
C PRO A 306 -25.78 -5.68 2.00
N GLU A 307 -26.72 -4.73 2.04
CA GLU A 307 -27.46 -4.35 0.83
C GLU A 307 -26.49 -3.58 -0.09
N MET A 308 -26.23 -4.13 -1.28
CA MET A 308 -25.35 -3.49 -2.26
C MET A 308 -26.13 -2.40 -3.00
N SER A 309 -25.63 -1.17 -2.94
CA SER A 309 -26.05 -0.08 -3.83
C SER A 309 -25.04 0.04 -4.98
N ASP A 310 -25.52 0.29 -6.20
CA ASP A 310 -24.69 0.26 -7.42
C ASP A 310 -23.42 1.12 -7.28
N GLY A 311 -22.26 0.47 -7.26
CA GLY A 311 -20.94 1.10 -7.34
C GLY A 311 -20.34 1.67 -6.04
N VAL A 312 -20.99 1.55 -4.88
CA VAL A 312 -20.47 2.11 -3.60
C VAL A 312 -20.08 1.01 -2.63
N ALA A 313 -18.83 1.04 -2.16
CA ALA A 313 -18.34 0.12 -1.13
C ALA A 313 -19.13 0.29 0.19
N PRO A 314 -19.54 -0.81 0.84
CA PRO A 314 -20.32 -0.74 2.08
C PRO A 314 -19.53 -0.05 3.19
N ARG A 315 -20.14 0.93 3.85
CA ARG A 315 -19.56 1.60 5.03
C ARG A 315 -19.69 0.71 6.27
N MET A 316 -18.66 0.74 7.11
CA MET A 316 -18.58 -0.02 8.34
C MET A 316 -18.98 0.85 9.54
N PHE A 317 -19.73 0.27 10.47
CA PHE A 317 -20.19 0.91 11.69
C PHE A 317 -19.92 0.00 12.89
N PRO A 318 -19.28 0.52 13.96
CA PRO A 318 -19.09 -0.25 15.17
C PRO A 318 -20.40 -0.35 15.96
N ARG A 319 -20.67 -1.54 16.52
CA ARG A 319 -21.83 -1.81 17.41
C ARG A 319 -21.56 -1.48 18.87
N ARG A 320 -20.29 -1.23 19.22
CA ARG A 320 -19.83 -0.77 20.54
C ARG A 320 -18.96 0.44 20.35
N TRP A 321 -19.07 1.41 21.25
CA TRP A 321 -18.45 2.72 21.09
C TRP A 321 -17.53 3.02 22.26
N ALA A 322 -16.34 3.53 21.95
CA ALA A 322 -15.42 4.05 22.95
C ALA A 322 -15.96 5.36 23.56
N ALA A 323 -15.20 5.94 24.50
CA ALA A 323 -15.58 7.22 25.12
C ALA A 323 -15.77 8.33 24.08
N ARG A 324 -14.96 8.35 23.01
CA ARG A 324 -15.22 9.14 21.81
C ARG A 324 -16.02 8.29 20.80
N PRO A 325 -17.18 8.77 20.34
CA PRO A 325 -18.13 7.95 19.58
C PRO A 325 -17.78 7.90 18.07
N TRP A 326 -16.53 7.57 17.72
CA TRP A 326 -16.11 7.42 16.32
C TRP A 326 -17.01 6.41 15.60
N TYR A 327 -17.53 6.84 14.45
CA TYR A 327 -18.39 6.06 13.56
C TYR A 327 -19.75 5.64 14.16
N LYS A 328 -20.14 6.18 15.33
CA LYS A 328 -21.46 5.96 15.92
C LYS A 328 -22.52 6.73 15.11
N PRO A 329 -23.55 6.07 14.56
CA PRO A 329 -24.66 6.76 13.89
C PRO A 329 -25.37 7.74 14.83
N VAL A 330 -25.84 8.87 14.29
CA VAL A 330 -26.67 9.80 15.06
C VAL A 330 -27.98 9.10 15.40
N SER A 331 -28.35 9.11 16.69
CA SER A 331 -29.58 8.46 17.11
C SER A 331 -30.81 9.14 16.48
N GLY A 332 -31.68 8.33 15.88
CA GLY A 332 -32.91 8.81 15.26
C GLY A 332 -33.95 9.32 16.27
N GLY A 333 -34.62 10.42 15.92
CA GLY A 333 -35.75 10.96 16.68
C GLY A 333 -35.39 11.68 17.99
N ARG A 334 -36.40 12.26 18.65
CA ARG A 334 -36.20 13.10 19.85
C ARG A 334 -35.70 12.30 21.07
N LEU A 335 -36.17 11.06 21.24
CA LEU A 335 -35.77 10.16 22.33
C LEU A 335 -34.30 9.74 22.20
N GLY A 336 -33.84 9.41 20.99
CA GLY A 336 -32.45 9.06 20.71
C GLY A 336 -31.51 10.23 20.99
N TYR A 337 -31.86 11.43 20.54
CA TYR A 337 -31.11 12.65 20.85
C TYR A 337 -30.98 12.92 22.35
N TRP A 338 -32.08 12.76 23.10
CA TRP A 338 -32.05 12.89 24.56
C TRP A 338 -31.18 11.82 25.22
N TRP A 339 -31.25 10.58 24.73
CA TRP A 339 -30.42 9.48 25.22
C TRP A 339 -28.92 9.76 25.02
N ASP A 340 -28.51 10.18 23.83
CA ASP A 340 -27.11 10.56 23.57
C ASP A 340 -26.65 11.69 24.50
N ARG A 341 -27.49 12.70 24.73
CA ARG A 341 -27.19 13.77 25.70
C ARG A 341 -27.11 13.30 27.14
N MET A 342 -27.93 12.33 27.54
CA MET A 342 -27.84 11.71 28.86
C MET A 342 -26.54 10.92 29.03
N GLN A 343 -26.09 10.19 28.00
CA GLN A 343 -24.81 9.47 28.06
C GLN A 343 -23.62 10.43 28.21
N VAL A 344 -23.66 11.59 27.55
CA VAL A 344 -22.66 12.65 27.74
C VAL A 344 -22.74 13.26 29.13
N LEU A 345 -23.95 13.55 29.63
CA LEU A 345 -24.16 14.08 30.98
C LEU A 345 -23.62 13.12 32.06
N LEU A 346 -23.76 11.80 31.85
CA LEU A 346 -23.24 10.75 32.72
C LEU A 346 -21.74 10.49 32.54
N SER A 347 -21.05 11.25 31.68
CA SER A 347 -19.62 11.07 31.35
C SER A 347 -19.29 9.67 30.81
N TRP A 348 -20.26 8.99 30.22
CA TRP A 348 -20.03 7.71 29.52
C TRP A 348 -19.44 7.92 28.12
N HIS A 349 -19.76 9.06 27.51
CA HIS A 349 -19.15 9.54 26.27
C HIS A 349 -18.73 11.00 26.42
N GLU A 350 -17.64 11.38 25.77
CA GLU A 350 -17.13 12.77 25.79
C GLU A 350 -18.07 13.71 25.04
N ASP A 351 -18.62 13.23 23.92
CA ASP A 351 -19.49 14.00 23.03
C ASP A 351 -20.62 13.11 22.51
N ALA A 352 -21.68 13.75 22.01
CA ALA A 352 -22.74 13.07 21.26
C ALA A 352 -22.25 12.71 19.84
N PRO A 353 -22.76 11.63 19.22
CA PRO A 353 -22.45 11.31 17.83
C PRO A 353 -22.82 12.49 16.93
N CYS A 354 -21.87 12.93 16.11
CA CYS A 354 -22.04 14.02 15.16
C CYS A 354 -21.03 13.90 14.01
N THR A 355 -21.09 14.82 13.05
CA THR A 355 -20.22 14.83 11.87
C THR A 355 -18.73 14.88 12.22
N LYS A 356 -18.33 15.51 13.35
CA LYS A 356 -16.96 15.48 13.88
C LYS A 356 -16.42 14.05 14.05
N TYR A 357 -17.29 13.13 14.47
CA TYR A 357 -16.96 11.72 14.73
C TYR A 357 -17.35 10.79 13.58
N ARG A 358 -17.67 11.34 12.40
CA ARG A 358 -18.01 10.57 11.19
C ARG A 358 -19.16 9.59 11.41
N SER A 359 -20.28 10.09 11.94
CA SER A 359 -21.50 9.31 12.19
C SER A 359 -22.08 8.59 10.96
N GLU A 360 -21.63 8.95 9.77
CA GLU A 360 -21.90 8.29 8.48
C GLU A 360 -21.14 6.97 8.26
N GLY A 361 -20.24 6.59 9.18
CA GLY A 361 -19.46 5.35 9.09
C GLY A 361 -18.18 5.49 8.27
N THR A 362 -17.40 4.42 8.17
CA THR A 362 -16.05 4.45 7.59
C THR A 362 -15.80 3.35 6.56
N GLN A 363 -14.97 3.64 5.56
CA GLN A 363 -14.37 2.65 4.65
C GLN A 363 -12.87 2.41 4.95
N GLY A 364 -12.33 3.05 6.00
CA GLY A 364 -10.93 3.02 6.39
C GLY A 364 -10.49 4.35 7.05
N PRO A 365 -9.19 4.56 7.33
CA PRO A 365 -8.73 5.74 8.05
C PRO A 365 -9.08 7.05 7.33
N LEU A 366 -9.57 8.04 8.09
CA LEU A 366 -10.14 9.29 7.56
C LEU A 366 -9.23 10.04 6.58
N LYS A 367 -7.93 10.17 6.91
CA LYS A 367 -6.95 10.90 6.10
C LYS A 367 -6.83 10.34 4.67
N PHE A 368 -7.19 9.08 4.50
CA PHE A 368 -6.98 8.34 3.27
C PHE A 368 -8.29 7.82 2.70
N GLU A 369 -9.43 8.15 3.29
CA GLU A 369 -10.70 7.47 3.00
C GLU A 369 -10.99 7.47 1.51
N ASP A 370 -10.77 8.60 0.83
CA ASP A 370 -10.97 8.81 -0.61
C ASP A 370 -9.80 8.34 -1.51
N GLN A 371 -8.75 7.73 -0.95
CA GLN A 371 -7.54 7.31 -1.67
C GLN A 371 -7.45 5.78 -1.80
N GLY A 372 -6.87 5.31 -2.90
CA GLY A 372 -6.63 3.89 -3.14
C GLY A 372 -7.89 3.09 -3.50
N HIS A 373 -9.05 3.71 -3.66
CA HIS A 373 -10.29 3.00 -4.06
C HIS A 373 -10.16 2.24 -5.38
N GLU A 374 -9.46 2.82 -6.36
CA GLU A 374 -9.17 2.17 -7.64
C GLU A 374 -8.25 0.95 -7.49
N GLU A 375 -7.29 1.01 -6.56
CA GLU A 375 -6.41 -0.11 -6.22
C GLU A 375 -7.15 -1.21 -5.43
N LEU A 376 -8.12 -0.83 -4.58
CA LEU A 376 -8.98 -1.74 -3.79
C LEU A 376 -10.08 -2.43 -4.61
N SER A 377 -10.46 -1.83 -5.74
CA SER A 377 -11.46 -2.36 -6.68
C SER A 377 -10.83 -3.23 -7.80
N ALA A 378 -9.50 -3.26 -7.88
CA ALA A 378 -8.79 -4.19 -8.74
C ALA A 378 -8.94 -5.63 -8.21
N PRO A 379 -9.17 -6.63 -9.09
CA PRO A 379 -9.26 -8.02 -8.66
C PRO A 379 -7.95 -8.46 -8.01
N SER A 380 -8.03 -9.09 -6.83
CA SER A 380 -6.86 -9.65 -6.13
C SER A 380 -6.09 -10.58 -7.08
N PRO A 381 -4.75 -10.47 -7.16
CA PRO A 381 -3.97 -11.40 -7.96
C PRO A 381 -4.20 -12.84 -7.45
N PRO A 382 -4.16 -13.86 -8.34
CA PRO A 382 -4.26 -15.24 -7.90
C PRO A 382 -3.15 -15.57 -6.88
N PRO A 383 -3.41 -16.46 -5.90
CA PRO A 383 -2.38 -16.89 -4.97
C PRO A 383 -1.18 -17.39 -5.77
N ARG A 384 0.01 -16.85 -5.46
CA ARG A 384 1.24 -17.33 -6.08
C ARG A 384 1.37 -18.83 -5.78
N PRO A 385 1.75 -19.67 -6.76
CA PRO A 385 2.10 -21.05 -6.47
C PRO A 385 3.19 -21.09 -5.38
N PRO A 386 3.28 -22.16 -4.57
CA PRO A 386 4.37 -22.30 -3.60
C PRO A 386 5.68 -22.10 -4.36
N CYS A 387 6.38 -21.01 -4.04
CA CYS A 387 7.56 -20.63 -4.78
C CYS A 387 8.62 -21.69 -4.48
N ALA A 388 9.02 -22.45 -5.51
CA ALA A 388 10.34 -23.05 -5.51
C ALA A 388 11.31 -21.88 -5.33
N SER A 389 12.03 -21.90 -4.20
CA SER A 389 13.02 -20.91 -3.79
C SER A 389 13.67 -20.21 -4.99
N LEU A 390 13.21 -18.99 -5.28
CA LEU A 390 14.02 -18.06 -6.05
C LEU A 390 15.24 -17.79 -5.18
N PRO A 391 16.46 -17.90 -5.72
CA PRO A 391 17.64 -17.55 -4.96
C PRO A 391 17.53 -16.07 -4.60
N VAL A 392 17.40 -15.81 -3.30
CA VAL A 392 17.80 -14.54 -2.70
C VAL A 392 19.26 -14.35 -3.14
N PRO A 393 19.64 -13.29 -3.88
CA PRO A 393 21.05 -12.99 -4.01
C PRO A 393 21.58 -12.88 -2.58
N PRO A 394 22.65 -13.61 -2.22
CA PRO A 394 23.09 -13.68 -0.84
C PRO A 394 23.25 -12.27 -0.29
N MET A 395 22.39 -11.88 0.64
CA MET A 395 22.69 -10.83 1.60
C MET A 395 23.49 -11.44 2.76
N ASP A 396 24.47 -12.27 2.43
CA ASP A 396 25.70 -12.25 3.20
C ASP A 396 26.39 -10.96 2.76
N VAL A 397 26.17 -9.89 3.51
CA VAL A 397 27.05 -8.72 3.42
C VAL A 397 28.40 -9.24 3.90
N ASP A 398 29.26 -9.60 2.94
CA ASP A 398 30.67 -9.71 3.23
C ASP A 398 31.09 -8.33 3.75
N GLU A 399 31.37 -8.20 5.05
CA GLU A 399 31.74 -6.95 5.73
C GLU A 399 33.02 -6.31 5.12
N THR A 400 33.61 -6.95 4.12
CA THR A 400 34.88 -6.59 3.48
C THR A 400 34.78 -5.53 2.36
N GLU A 401 33.59 -5.07 1.94
CA GLU A 401 33.48 -4.07 0.85
C GLU A 401 32.51 -2.89 1.09
N ILE A 402 32.44 -2.35 2.32
CA ILE A 402 31.78 -1.05 2.55
C ILE A 402 32.62 0.07 1.92
N ARG A 403 32.01 0.88 1.04
CA ARG A 403 32.67 2.00 0.35
C ARG A 403 32.18 3.36 0.84
N CYS A 404 33.10 4.30 1.00
CA CYS A 404 32.77 5.70 1.26
C CYS A 404 32.65 6.43 -0.08
N VAL A 405 31.55 7.16 -0.30
CA VAL A 405 31.35 7.94 -1.52
C VAL A 405 32.06 9.28 -1.35
N GLU A 406 33.25 9.41 -1.94
CA GLU A 406 34.16 10.55 -1.74
C GLU A 406 33.48 11.91 -1.93
N ASP A 407 32.68 12.08 -2.99
CA ASP A 407 31.96 13.33 -3.29
C ASP A 407 30.92 13.74 -2.23
N LEU A 408 30.48 12.79 -1.40
CA LEU A 408 29.50 12.97 -0.33
C LEU A 408 30.08 12.57 1.02
N TRP A 409 31.40 12.68 1.16
CA TRP A 409 32.13 12.42 2.39
C TRP A 409 32.75 13.73 2.92
N PHE A 410 31.97 14.49 3.67
CA PHE A 410 32.43 15.74 4.28
C PHE A 410 33.18 15.45 5.59
N ASP A 411 34.43 15.94 5.70
CA ASP A 411 35.31 15.71 6.85
C ASP A 411 34.72 16.15 8.20
N ASP A 412 33.88 17.17 8.19
CA ASP A 412 33.16 17.76 9.31
C ASP A 412 31.66 17.42 9.33
N GLY A 413 31.21 16.48 8.50
CA GLY A 413 29.84 15.97 8.51
C GLY A 413 29.46 15.34 9.86
N ASP A 414 28.26 15.66 10.34
CA ASP A 414 27.72 15.27 11.66
C ASP A 414 26.75 14.08 11.61
N LEU A 415 26.63 13.44 10.45
CA LEU A 415 25.76 12.30 10.20
C LEU A 415 26.35 11.38 9.13
N VAL A 416 26.31 10.07 9.33
CA VAL A 416 26.63 9.07 8.31
C VAL A 416 25.36 8.38 7.87
N LEU A 417 25.09 8.39 6.56
CA LEU A 417 24.02 7.61 5.94
C LEU A 417 24.63 6.38 5.26
N GLN A 418 23.93 5.25 5.26
CA GLN A 418 24.35 4.06 4.51
C GLN A 418 23.21 3.52 3.63
N ALA A 419 23.46 3.33 2.34
CA ALA A 419 22.54 2.68 1.41
C ALA A 419 23.26 1.51 0.73
N GLY A 420 22.87 0.28 1.04
CA GLY A 420 23.62 -0.92 0.63
C GLY A 420 25.05 -0.88 1.18
N THR A 421 26.04 -0.98 0.29
CA THR A 421 27.49 -0.93 0.63
C THR A 421 28.06 0.49 0.64
N ALA A 422 27.31 1.51 0.20
CA ALA A 422 27.79 2.88 0.15
C ALA A 422 27.44 3.68 1.40
N ARG A 423 28.43 4.40 1.92
CA ARG A 423 28.29 5.36 3.02
C ARG A 423 28.53 6.78 2.56
N TYR A 424 27.78 7.69 3.16
CA TYR A 424 27.80 9.13 2.90
C TYR A 424 27.94 9.84 4.24
N ARG A 425 28.94 10.71 4.39
CA ARG A 425 29.13 11.51 5.59
C ARG A 425 28.70 12.94 5.30
N VAL A 426 27.56 13.33 5.84
CA VAL A 426 26.80 14.51 5.43
C VAL A 426 26.33 15.34 6.62
N TYR A 427 25.70 16.49 6.34
CA TYR A 427 25.20 17.40 7.38
C TYR A 427 23.71 17.20 7.65
N ARG A 428 23.37 16.83 8.88
CA ARG A 428 21.99 16.70 9.37
C ARG A 428 21.17 17.97 9.17
N VAL A 429 21.77 19.14 9.37
CA VAL A 429 21.08 20.44 9.23
C VAL A 429 20.61 20.67 7.80
N VAL A 430 21.45 20.34 6.81
CA VAL A 430 21.11 20.51 5.38
C VAL A 430 19.98 19.54 4.99
N LEU A 431 20.08 18.27 5.37
CA LEU A 431 19.00 17.30 5.15
C LEU A 431 17.68 17.74 5.79
N SER A 432 17.73 18.20 7.04
CA SER A 432 16.56 18.66 7.78
C SER A 432 15.95 19.94 7.20
N LEU A 433 16.76 20.78 6.56
CA LEU A 433 16.30 21.99 5.89
C LEU A 433 15.50 21.66 4.62
N HIS A 434 15.96 20.68 3.85
CA HIS A 434 15.39 20.34 2.55
C HIS A 434 14.33 19.24 2.60
N SER A 435 14.33 18.40 3.64
CA SER A 435 13.41 17.28 3.80
C SER A 435 12.73 17.32 5.18
N PRO A 436 11.40 17.49 5.25
CA PRO A 436 10.67 17.38 6.50
C PRO A 436 10.73 15.96 7.07
N VAL A 437 10.85 14.94 6.21
CA VAL A 437 10.98 13.54 6.64
C VAL A 437 12.32 13.30 7.33
N PHE A 438 13.44 13.75 6.74
CA PHE A 438 14.74 13.66 7.42
C PHE A 438 14.79 14.55 8.68
N LYS A 439 14.15 15.73 8.66
CA LYS A 439 14.04 16.58 9.85
C LYS A 439 13.35 15.85 11.00
N ASP A 440 12.24 15.19 10.72
CA ASP A 440 11.47 14.45 11.71
C ASP A 440 12.22 13.18 12.15
N MET A 441 12.85 12.45 11.21
CA MET A 441 13.65 11.25 11.47
C MET A 441 14.86 11.53 12.36
N LEU A 442 15.56 12.64 12.12
CA LEU A 442 16.80 13.01 12.82
C LEU A 442 16.55 13.80 14.12
N ALA A 443 15.28 14.08 14.45
CA ALA A 443 14.88 14.75 15.70
C ALA A 443 14.78 13.80 16.91
N PHE A 444 14.83 12.48 16.68
CA PHE A 444 14.81 11.47 17.74
C PHE A 444 16.22 11.20 18.31
N PRO A 445 16.34 10.73 19.57
CA PRO A 445 17.63 10.33 20.13
C PRO A 445 18.26 9.21 19.31
N GLN A 446 19.52 9.39 18.92
CA GLN A 446 20.28 8.44 18.10
C GLN A 446 20.56 7.13 18.88
N PRO A 447 20.66 5.98 18.21
CA PRO A 447 20.90 4.66 18.82
C PRO A 447 22.21 4.57 19.64
N PRO A 448 22.43 3.49 20.43
CA PRO A 448 23.63 3.27 21.26
C PRO A 448 24.98 3.42 20.50
N GLU A 449 26.10 3.53 21.22
CA GLU A 449 27.44 3.80 20.63
C GLU A 449 27.88 2.81 19.53
N ASP A 450 27.29 1.61 19.48
CA ASP A 450 27.62 0.55 18.53
C ASP A 450 27.17 0.83 17.07
N GLU A 451 26.38 1.88 16.84
CA GLU A 451 25.96 2.35 15.50
C GLU A 451 26.57 3.71 15.14
N ARG A 452 27.89 3.85 15.35
CA ARG A 452 28.65 5.05 14.97
C ARG A 452 29.76 4.73 13.98
N VAL A 453 29.97 5.64 13.04
CA VAL A 453 31.11 5.62 12.11
C VAL A 453 31.89 6.92 12.33
N ASP A 454 33.18 6.80 12.67
CA ASP A 454 34.05 7.93 13.03
C ASP A 454 33.47 8.83 14.15
N GLY A 455 32.79 8.20 15.12
CA GLY A 455 32.13 8.90 16.24
C GLY A 455 30.84 9.64 15.85
N GLN A 456 30.46 9.63 14.56
CA GLN A 456 29.22 10.20 14.05
C GLN A 456 28.11 9.14 14.01
N PRO A 457 26.84 9.54 14.16
CA PRO A 457 25.74 8.60 14.13
C PRO A 457 25.50 8.02 12.72
N LEU A 458 25.24 6.71 12.65
CA LEU A 458 24.94 6.00 11.42
C LEU A 458 23.42 5.83 11.23
N VAL A 459 22.91 6.13 10.04
CA VAL A 459 21.50 5.90 9.65
C VAL A 459 21.46 5.06 8.39
N HIS A 460 20.82 3.89 8.49
CA HIS A 460 20.63 2.99 7.34
C HIS A 460 19.43 3.43 6.51
N LEU A 461 19.70 3.78 5.25
CA LEU A 461 18.72 3.99 4.21
C LEU A 461 18.39 2.67 3.53
N LEU A 462 17.11 2.51 3.25
CA LEU A 462 16.51 1.30 2.75
C LEU A 462 16.29 1.34 1.23
N ASP A 463 16.70 2.44 0.62
CA ASP A 463 16.67 2.74 -0.80
C ASP A 463 17.94 2.22 -1.48
N LEU A 464 17.88 2.09 -2.80
CA LEU A 464 19.03 1.63 -3.57
C LEU A 464 20.10 2.71 -3.59
N GLU A 465 21.37 2.32 -3.51
CA GLU A 465 22.49 3.23 -3.68
C GLU A 465 22.33 4.06 -4.98
N ALA A 466 21.86 3.40 -6.04
CA ALA A 466 21.64 3.99 -7.35
C ALA A 466 20.65 5.16 -7.35
N GLU A 467 19.76 5.22 -6.37
CA GLU A 467 18.77 6.28 -6.17
C GLU A 467 19.28 7.32 -5.16
N VAL A 468 19.90 6.83 -4.07
CA VAL A 468 20.36 7.65 -2.95
C VAL A 468 21.51 8.57 -3.35
N THR A 469 22.51 8.07 -4.07
CA THR A 469 23.67 8.87 -4.48
C THR A 469 23.25 10.14 -5.24
N PRO A 470 22.53 10.06 -6.38
CA PRO A 470 22.16 11.26 -7.12
C PRO A 470 21.20 12.17 -6.33
N PHE A 471 20.31 11.60 -5.51
CA PHE A 471 19.41 12.39 -4.66
C PHE A 471 20.18 13.21 -3.62
N LEU A 472 21.15 12.61 -2.93
CA LEU A 472 21.99 13.31 -1.96
C LEU A 472 22.88 14.36 -2.66
N LYS A 473 23.51 14.02 -3.78
CA LYS A 473 24.25 15.01 -4.57
C LYS A 473 23.37 16.19 -4.96
N ALA A 474 22.13 15.95 -5.40
CA ALA A 474 21.20 17.04 -5.73
C ALA A 474 20.82 17.94 -4.54
N ILE A 475 20.94 17.47 -3.30
CA ILE A 475 20.72 18.26 -2.08
C ILE A 475 21.97 19.05 -1.70
N PHE A 476 23.14 18.41 -1.74
CA PHE A 476 24.40 18.98 -1.22
C PHE A 476 25.19 19.78 -2.26
N GLU A 477 24.98 19.50 -3.55
CA GLU A 477 25.62 20.15 -4.68
C GLU A 477 24.53 20.81 -5.55
N PRO A 478 24.25 22.12 -5.37
CA PRO A 478 23.15 22.80 -6.07
C PRO A 478 23.19 22.70 -7.60
N GLU A 479 24.40 22.56 -8.18
CA GLU A 479 24.61 22.45 -9.62
C GLU A 479 24.48 21.02 -10.16
N TYR A 480 24.46 20.00 -9.29
CA TYR A 480 24.44 18.59 -9.70
C TYR A 480 23.16 18.22 -10.45
N PHE A 481 22.01 18.73 -10.00
CA PHE A 481 20.73 18.50 -10.64
C PHE A 481 20.12 19.82 -11.11
N PRO A 482 20.60 20.39 -12.23
CA PRO A 482 20.18 21.72 -12.66
C PRO A 482 18.74 21.69 -13.20
N SER A 483 18.06 22.84 -13.17
CA SER A 483 16.71 22.95 -13.76
C SER A 483 16.78 22.83 -15.28
N PHE A 484 15.78 22.19 -15.90
CA PHE A 484 15.58 22.21 -17.34
C PHE A 484 15.60 23.67 -17.86
N PRO A 485 16.24 23.99 -19.01
CA PRO A 485 16.73 23.10 -20.07
C PRO A 485 18.17 22.58 -19.89
N ALA A 486 18.82 22.85 -18.76
CA ALA A 486 20.13 22.27 -18.47
C ALA A 486 20.05 20.74 -18.48
N ARG A 487 21.16 20.07 -18.82
CA ARG A 487 21.16 18.62 -19.08
C ARG A 487 21.43 17.82 -17.82
N THR A 488 20.90 16.61 -17.81
CA THR A 488 21.05 15.62 -16.73
C THR A 488 20.88 14.22 -17.31
N ASP A 489 21.22 13.19 -16.53
CA ASP A 489 20.96 11.80 -16.88
C ASP A 489 19.66 11.26 -16.23
N PHE A 490 19.18 10.11 -16.71
CA PHE A 490 17.96 9.48 -16.22
C PHE A 490 18.05 8.95 -14.80
N ARG A 491 19.20 8.43 -14.37
CA ARG A 491 19.38 7.91 -13.01
C ARG A 491 19.22 9.04 -12.00
N THR A 492 19.76 10.22 -12.31
CA THR A 492 19.58 11.42 -11.51
C THR A 492 18.12 11.86 -11.45
N VAL A 493 17.42 11.91 -12.58
CA VAL A 493 15.98 12.27 -12.61
C VAL A 493 15.14 11.26 -11.84
N TYR A 494 15.38 9.96 -12.06
CA TYR A 494 14.67 8.86 -11.41
C TYR A 494 14.82 8.91 -9.89
N GLY A 495 16.07 8.98 -9.39
CA GLY A 495 16.35 9.08 -7.95
C GLY A 495 15.74 10.33 -7.32
N CYS A 496 15.84 11.49 -7.98
CA CYS A 496 15.29 12.74 -7.48
C CYS A 496 13.75 12.77 -7.44
N ILE A 497 13.07 12.17 -8.42
CA ILE A 497 11.60 12.06 -8.39
C ILE A 497 11.19 11.10 -7.26
N ARG A 498 11.73 9.88 -7.25
CA ARG A 498 11.31 8.83 -6.33
C ARG A 498 11.59 9.19 -4.87
N LEU A 499 12.83 9.55 -4.56
CA LEU A 499 13.24 9.91 -3.21
C LEU A 499 12.79 11.31 -2.82
N GLY A 500 12.62 12.23 -3.78
CA GLY A 500 11.97 13.52 -3.53
C GLY A 500 10.53 13.36 -3.06
N ASN A 501 9.75 12.48 -3.68
CA ASN A 501 8.39 12.17 -3.24
C ASN A 501 8.39 11.47 -1.87
N LYS A 502 9.26 10.47 -1.68
CA LYS A 502 9.35 9.68 -0.43
C LYS A 502 9.78 10.51 0.78
N TYR A 503 10.79 11.36 0.62
CA TYR A 503 11.37 12.17 1.69
C TYR A 503 10.83 13.61 1.74
N GLY A 504 9.83 13.95 0.91
CA GLY A 504 9.18 15.27 0.93
C GLY A 504 10.10 16.42 0.47
N VAL A 505 10.98 16.17 -0.49
CA VAL A 505 11.86 17.18 -1.10
C VAL A 505 11.21 17.72 -2.39
N ASP A 506 10.16 18.52 -2.21
CA ASP A 506 9.25 18.95 -3.29
C ASP A 506 9.96 19.63 -4.47
N TYR A 507 11.04 20.39 -4.23
CA TYR A 507 11.74 21.10 -5.30
C TYR A 507 12.49 20.15 -6.23
N LEU A 508 13.09 19.08 -5.69
CA LEU A 508 13.74 18.03 -6.49
C LEU A 508 12.71 17.19 -7.22
N PHE A 509 11.62 16.83 -6.53
CA PHE A 509 10.50 16.10 -7.11
C PHE A 509 9.93 16.84 -8.34
N LYS A 510 9.56 18.12 -8.17
CA LYS A 510 9.03 18.95 -9.26
C LYS A 510 10.05 19.15 -10.38
N ARG A 511 11.31 19.41 -10.06
CA ARG A 511 12.38 19.57 -11.06
C ARG A 511 12.55 18.30 -11.90
N GLY A 512 12.49 17.13 -11.28
CA GLY A 512 12.49 15.84 -11.95
C GLY A 512 11.29 15.65 -12.86
N LEU A 513 10.08 15.97 -12.40
CA LEU A 513 8.88 15.89 -13.25
C LEU A 513 8.95 16.83 -14.46
N VAL A 514 9.56 18.01 -14.33
CA VAL A 514 9.79 18.94 -15.45
C VAL A 514 10.76 18.33 -16.47
N HIS A 515 11.88 17.78 -16.02
CA HIS A 515 12.81 17.05 -16.90
C HIS A 515 12.11 15.89 -17.61
N LEU A 516 11.36 15.08 -16.87
CA LEU A 516 10.66 13.93 -17.44
C LEU A 516 9.61 14.38 -18.47
N SER A 517 8.89 15.47 -18.19
CA SER A 517 7.91 16.09 -19.09
C SER A 517 8.53 16.77 -20.31
N SER A 518 9.85 16.99 -20.33
CA SER A 518 10.57 17.46 -21.51
C SER A 518 10.82 16.35 -22.52
N ARG A 519 10.91 15.09 -22.07
CA ARG A 519 11.07 13.91 -22.94
C ARG A 519 9.73 13.28 -23.31
N PHE A 520 8.81 13.19 -22.34
CA PHE A 520 7.48 12.61 -22.54
C PHE A 520 6.46 13.75 -22.68
N VAL A 521 6.33 14.22 -23.91
CA VAL A 521 5.53 15.39 -24.27
C VAL A 521 4.04 15.06 -24.40
N THR A 522 3.21 16.08 -24.19
CA THR A 522 1.75 15.99 -24.14
C THR A 522 1.06 16.69 -25.33
N SER A 523 1.80 17.00 -26.39
CA SER A 523 1.25 17.60 -27.61
C SER A 523 2.04 17.19 -28.85
N LEU A 524 1.35 16.93 -29.96
CA LEU A 524 1.97 16.56 -31.23
C LEU A 524 3.00 17.59 -31.71
N ALA A 525 2.73 18.89 -31.56
CA ALA A 525 3.68 19.93 -31.99
C ALA A 525 5.01 19.88 -31.22
N ARG A 526 4.97 19.56 -29.92
CA ARG A 526 6.19 19.32 -29.13
C ARG A 526 6.85 18.00 -29.47
N TRP A 527 6.06 16.98 -29.82
CA TRP A 527 6.58 15.73 -30.33
C TRP A 527 7.34 16.00 -31.62
N ASP A 528 6.76 16.67 -32.61
CA ASP A 528 7.42 17.05 -33.88
C ASP A 528 8.68 17.90 -33.70
N ALA A 529 8.76 18.67 -32.62
CA ALA A 529 9.93 19.49 -32.29
C ALA A 529 11.07 18.70 -31.63
N ILE A 530 10.81 17.48 -31.15
CA ILE A 530 11.84 16.56 -30.66
C ILE A 530 12.46 15.86 -31.87
N ASP A 531 13.79 15.77 -31.89
CA ASP A 531 14.49 14.92 -32.84
C ASP A 531 14.29 13.45 -32.46
N HIS A 532 13.40 12.77 -33.19
CA HIS A 532 13.12 11.33 -33.06
C HIS A 532 14.01 10.48 -33.98
N GLY A 533 14.90 11.11 -34.75
CA GLY A 533 15.82 10.40 -35.63
C GLY A 533 16.56 9.34 -34.83
N ASP A 534 16.67 8.14 -35.41
CA ASP A 534 17.27 6.93 -34.85
C ASP A 534 18.37 7.32 -33.84
N TYR A 535 18.01 7.29 -32.56
CA TYR A 535 18.72 8.01 -31.49
C TYR A 535 20.19 7.58 -31.41
N GLU A 536 20.45 6.33 -31.81
CA GLU A 536 21.74 5.72 -32.06
C GLU A 536 22.52 6.40 -33.19
N GLN A 537 21.88 6.71 -34.32
CA GLN A 537 22.46 7.44 -35.45
C GLN A 537 22.63 8.94 -35.18
N ALA A 538 21.68 9.59 -34.50
CA ALA A 538 21.81 11.01 -34.13
C ALA A 538 22.99 11.19 -33.17
N TYR A 539 23.12 10.31 -32.16
CA TYR A 539 24.27 10.24 -31.26
C TYR A 539 25.58 9.87 -31.99
N SER A 540 25.54 8.93 -32.94
CA SER A 540 26.70 8.54 -33.73
C SER A 540 27.17 9.64 -34.71
N ARG A 541 26.25 10.35 -35.37
CA ARG A 541 26.54 11.49 -36.26
C ARG A 541 27.10 12.67 -35.47
N ALA A 542 26.52 12.98 -34.32
CA ALA A 542 27.04 13.97 -33.38
C ALA A 542 28.51 13.72 -33.01
N ARG A 543 28.84 12.45 -32.70
CA ARG A 543 30.19 11.99 -32.40
C ARG A 543 31.13 12.08 -33.60
N LEU A 544 30.63 11.78 -34.81
CA LEU A 544 31.38 11.89 -36.07
C LEU A 544 31.64 13.36 -36.48
N GLU A 545 30.69 14.25 -36.20
CA GLU A 545 30.78 15.69 -36.46
C GLU A 545 31.60 16.45 -35.40
N ALA A 546 32.16 15.74 -34.41
CA ALA A 546 32.88 16.29 -33.26
C ALA A 546 32.11 17.39 -32.50
N ARG A 547 30.77 17.39 -32.62
CA ARG A 547 29.91 18.23 -31.80
C ARG A 547 29.92 17.67 -30.39
N PRO A 548 30.11 18.49 -29.34
CA PRO A 548 30.03 17.99 -27.99
C PRO A 548 28.62 17.44 -27.75
N ALA A 549 28.52 16.22 -27.20
CA ALA A 549 27.24 15.55 -26.94
C ALA A 549 26.29 16.43 -26.10
N SER A 550 26.84 17.35 -25.31
CA SER A 550 26.18 18.40 -24.53
C SER A 550 25.54 19.55 -25.33
N GLU A 551 25.63 19.58 -26.67
CA GLU A 551 24.96 20.57 -27.52
C GLU A 551 23.69 20.07 -28.22
N ILE A 552 23.43 18.75 -28.28
CA ILE A 552 22.39 18.20 -29.17
C ILE A 552 21.05 17.76 -28.50
N MET A 553 21.02 17.16 -27.30
CA MET A 553 19.75 16.77 -26.60
C MET A 553 19.85 16.84 -25.07
N SER A 554 18.76 17.17 -24.37
CA SER A 554 18.75 17.24 -22.89
C SER A 554 18.91 15.88 -22.18
N TRP A 555 18.69 14.79 -22.90
CA TRP A 555 18.73 13.42 -22.41
C TRP A 555 19.70 12.58 -23.28
N PRO A 556 20.81 12.04 -22.74
CA PRO A 556 21.68 11.12 -23.48
C PRO A 556 21.02 9.75 -23.62
N PRO A 557 21.37 8.95 -24.64
CA PRO A 557 20.76 7.64 -24.79
C PRO A 557 20.98 6.70 -23.63
N PRO A 558 19.91 6.19 -23.00
CA PRO A 558 20.03 4.96 -22.25
C PRO A 558 20.34 3.87 -23.27
N THR A 559 21.53 3.29 -23.17
CA THR A 559 21.92 2.09 -23.95
C THR A 559 20.98 0.92 -23.64
N ASP A 560 20.30 0.97 -22.49
CA ASP A 560 19.33 0.01 -22.01
C ASP A 560 17.89 0.54 -22.19
N LYS A 561 17.08 -0.18 -22.98
CA LYS A 561 15.68 0.17 -23.27
C LYS A 561 14.73 -0.08 -22.09
N SER A 562 15.18 -0.77 -21.04
CA SER A 562 14.39 -1.01 -19.83
C SER A 562 14.00 0.26 -19.07
N TYR A 563 14.67 1.39 -19.33
CA TYR A 563 14.34 2.69 -18.71
C TYR A 563 12.88 3.10 -18.94
N LEU A 564 12.26 2.71 -20.06
CA LEU A 564 10.85 3.01 -20.33
C LEU A 564 9.92 2.29 -19.34
N ILE A 565 10.28 1.08 -18.91
CA ILE A 565 9.56 0.34 -17.86
C ILE A 565 9.72 1.08 -16.53
N CYS A 566 10.92 1.56 -16.21
CA CYS A 566 11.15 2.41 -15.04
C CYS A 566 10.33 3.70 -15.10
N VAL A 567 10.23 4.36 -16.26
CA VAL A 567 9.44 5.58 -16.44
C VAL A 567 7.96 5.31 -16.19
N ILE A 568 7.41 4.23 -16.75
CA ILE A 568 5.99 3.88 -16.59
C ILE A 568 5.69 3.57 -15.11
N ALA A 569 6.53 2.74 -14.47
CA ALA A 569 6.39 2.42 -13.06
C ALA A 569 6.50 3.68 -12.18
N LEU A 570 7.49 4.53 -12.44
CA LEU A 570 7.71 5.77 -11.71
C LEU A 570 6.55 6.75 -11.89
N ALA A 571 6.06 6.93 -13.12
CA ALA A 571 4.96 7.83 -13.43
C ALA A 571 3.71 7.47 -12.63
N ARG A 572 3.48 6.19 -12.31
CA ARG A 572 2.38 5.78 -11.43
C ARG A 572 2.68 5.97 -9.96
N GLU A 573 3.88 5.59 -9.52
CA GLU A 573 4.31 5.78 -8.14
C GLU A 573 4.15 7.24 -7.68
N CYS A 574 4.33 8.19 -8.61
CA CYS A 574 4.22 9.63 -8.33
C CYS A 574 2.98 10.32 -8.92
N ASP A 575 2.00 9.59 -9.43
CA ASP A 575 0.77 10.13 -10.05
C ASP A 575 1.03 11.11 -11.22
N ALA A 576 2.13 10.92 -11.94
CA ALA A 576 2.52 11.64 -13.15
C ALA A 576 1.91 11.03 -14.43
N THR A 577 0.61 10.77 -14.41
CA THR A 577 -0.12 9.99 -15.44
C THR A 577 -0.04 10.56 -16.86
N TRP A 578 0.20 11.87 -17.03
CA TRP A 578 0.34 12.51 -18.35
C TRP A 578 1.55 12.05 -19.16
N ILE A 579 2.49 11.35 -18.53
CA ILE A 579 3.67 10.76 -19.16
C ILE A 579 3.31 9.47 -19.91
N LEU A 580 2.30 8.74 -19.41
CA LEU A 580 2.00 7.36 -19.82
C LEU A 580 1.66 7.20 -21.31
N PRO A 581 0.83 8.06 -21.96
CA PRO A 581 0.50 7.84 -23.38
C PRO A 581 1.73 7.85 -24.29
N ASN A 582 2.66 8.78 -24.04
CA ASN A 582 3.90 8.90 -24.80
C ASN A 582 4.90 7.79 -24.43
N ALA A 583 5.02 7.44 -23.14
CA ALA A 583 5.89 6.36 -22.72
C ALA A 583 5.45 4.98 -23.27
N PHE A 584 4.14 4.71 -23.31
CA PHE A 584 3.60 3.49 -23.93
C PHE A 584 3.80 3.47 -25.45
N TYR A 585 3.58 4.61 -26.12
CA TYR A 585 3.90 4.78 -27.54
C TYR A 585 5.37 4.43 -27.81
N ASP A 586 6.30 5.01 -27.04
CA ASP A 586 7.74 4.79 -27.19
C ASP A 586 8.16 3.33 -26.87
N LEU A 587 7.46 2.65 -25.96
CA LEU A 587 7.75 1.26 -25.60
C LEU A 587 7.55 0.29 -26.78
N THR A 588 6.64 0.62 -27.72
CA THR A 588 6.35 -0.21 -28.91
C THR A 588 7.55 -0.38 -29.85
N PHE A 589 8.46 0.59 -29.91
CA PHE A 589 9.66 0.51 -30.73
C PHE A 589 10.64 -0.56 -30.24
N HIS A 590 10.51 -0.99 -28.98
CA HIS A 590 11.47 -1.86 -28.33
C HIS A 590 10.92 -3.24 -27.98
N PHE A 591 9.73 -3.61 -28.49
CA PHE A 591 9.12 -4.90 -28.22
C PHE A 591 10.04 -6.10 -28.53
N ASP A 592 10.68 -6.12 -29.70
CA ASP A 592 11.59 -7.23 -30.07
C ASP A 592 12.85 -7.29 -29.19
N ALA A 593 13.34 -6.14 -28.73
CA ALA A 593 14.51 -6.04 -27.86
C ALA A 593 14.19 -6.42 -26.41
N LEU A 594 12.95 -6.19 -25.98
CA LEU A 594 12.50 -6.48 -24.63
C LEU A 594 11.91 -7.90 -24.49
N GLN A 595 11.51 -8.58 -25.58
CA GLN A 595 11.03 -9.97 -25.57
C GLN A 595 10.01 -10.25 -24.44
N GLU A 596 10.17 -11.35 -23.68
CA GLU A 596 9.34 -11.69 -22.52
C GLU A 596 9.58 -10.74 -21.33
N ASN A 597 10.63 -9.90 -21.33
CA ASN A 597 11.01 -9.07 -20.19
C ASN A 597 9.96 -7.99 -19.87
N ILE A 598 9.09 -7.58 -20.80
CA ILE A 598 7.92 -6.73 -20.49
C ILE A 598 6.97 -7.42 -19.49
N PHE A 599 7.00 -8.75 -19.42
CA PHE A 599 6.17 -9.57 -18.55
C PHE A 599 6.88 -10.03 -17.26
N HIS A 600 8.13 -9.65 -17.06
CA HIS A 600 8.99 -10.08 -15.95
C HIS A 600 9.67 -8.90 -15.25
N ASP A 601 10.34 -9.16 -14.13
CA ASP A 601 11.12 -8.15 -13.43
C ASP A 601 12.33 -7.75 -14.30
N VAL A 602 12.42 -6.46 -14.62
CA VAL A 602 13.53 -5.90 -15.40
C VAL A 602 14.43 -5.09 -14.49
N VAL A 603 15.73 -5.13 -14.75
CA VAL A 603 16.70 -4.36 -13.97
C VAL A 603 17.38 -3.36 -14.90
N PHE A 604 17.03 -2.08 -14.75
CA PHE A 604 17.67 -0.98 -15.45
C PHE A 604 19.05 -0.70 -14.89
N ASP A 605 20.03 -0.50 -15.78
CA ASP A 605 21.44 -0.21 -15.44
C ASP A 605 22.05 -1.27 -14.51
N GLY A 606 21.50 -2.49 -14.52
CA GLY A 606 21.93 -3.61 -13.69
C GLY A 606 21.62 -3.49 -12.19
N VAL A 607 20.96 -2.40 -11.75
CA VAL A 607 20.70 -2.13 -10.33
C VAL A 607 19.29 -1.66 -9.97
N ILE A 608 18.51 -1.07 -10.88
CA ILE A 608 17.18 -0.52 -10.58
C ILE A 608 16.08 -1.50 -11.06
N PRO A 609 15.39 -2.21 -10.16
CA PRO A 609 14.31 -3.11 -10.53
C PRO A 609 13.06 -2.31 -10.93
N ALA A 610 12.44 -2.70 -12.03
CA ALA A 610 11.16 -2.18 -12.49
C ALA A 610 10.37 -3.28 -13.19
N ALA A 611 9.06 -3.28 -12.95
CA ALA A 611 8.14 -4.22 -13.57
C ALA A 611 6.82 -3.53 -13.87
N LEU A 612 6.22 -3.88 -15.00
CA LEU A 612 4.82 -3.54 -15.27
C LEU A 612 3.93 -4.55 -14.55
N ASN A 613 2.86 -4.08 -13.90
CA ASN A 613 1.83 -4.96 -13.38
C ASN A 613 0.98 -5.56 -14.50
N ARG A 614 0.19 -6.59 -14.18
CA ARG A 614 -0.62 -7.32 -15.17
C ARG A 614 -1.62 -6.44 -15.92
N LYS A 615 -2.16 -5.39 -15.28
CA LYS A 615 -3.09 -4.46 -15.93
C LYS A 615 -2.36 -3.69 -17.03
N GLU A 616 -1.17 -3.17 -16.74
CA GLU A 616 -0.35 -2.43 -17.71
C GLU A 616 0.15 -3.32 -18.83
N GLN A 617 0.61 -4.51 -18.51
CA GLN A 617 1.00 -5.50 -19.51
C GLN A 617 -0.15 -5.73 -20.49
N ARG A 618 -1.38 -5.87 -19.97
CA ARG A 618 -2.58 -6.04 -20.80
C ARG A 618 -2.94 -4.78 -21.59
N GLU A 619 -3.01 -3.62 -20.94
CA GLU A 619 -3.36 -2.34 -21.58
C GLU A 619 -2.36 -1.98 -22.68
N TRP A 620 -1.08 -2.21 -22.42
CA TRP A 620 -0.02 -2.00 -23.40
C TRP A 620 -0.10 -3.00 -24.55
N VAL A 621 -0.34 -4.29 -24.30
CA VAL A 621 -0.48 -5.29 -25.38
C VAL A 621 -1.68 -4.96 -26.29
N VAL A 622 -2.84 -4.64 -25.70
CA VAL A 622 -4.03 -4.27 -26.46
C VAL A 622 -3.79 -2.98 -27.25
N GLY A 623 -3.29 -1.94 -26.57
CA GLY A 623 -2.99 -0.67 -27.22
C GLY A 623 -1.89 -0.76 -28.28
N PHE A 624 -0.96 -1.71 -28.14
CA PHE A 624 0.07 -1.98 -29.14
C PHE A 624 -0.53 -2.56 -30.43
N GLU A 625 -1.47 -3.48 -30.34
CA GLU A 625 -2.19 -4.00 -31.51
C GLU A 625 -2.99 -2.89 -32.21
N ASP A 626 -3.72 -2.09 -31.43
CA ASP A 626 -4.49 -0.96 -31.93
C ASP A 626 -3.58 0.07 -32.60
N GLN A 627 -2.46 0.44 -31.97
CA GLN A 627 -1.46 1.35 -32.53
C GLN A 627 -0.89 0.84 -33.86
N ILE A 628 -0.54 -0.45 -33.95
CA ILE A 628 -0.06 -1.05 -35.20
C ILE A 628 -1.11 -0.88 -36.31
N SER A 629 -2.37 -1.12 -36.00
CA SER A 629 -3.46 -1.01 -36.96
C SER A 629 -3.61 0.42 -37.50
N THR A 630 -3.41 1.43 -36.65
CA THR A 630 -3.56 2.85 -37.01
C THR A 630 -2.45 3.37 -37.93
N THR A 631 -1.32 2.68 -38.06
CA THR A 631 -0.28 3.05 -39.05
C THR A 631 -0.83 3.08 -40.47
N THR A 632 -1.74 2.16 -40.81
CA THR A 632 -2.41 2.15 -42.12
C THR A 632 -3.26 3.39 -42.34
N ASP A 633 -3.87 3.91 -41.28
CA ASP A 633 -4.75 5.07 -41.31
C ASP A 633 -3.95 6.37 -41.51
N ILE A 634 -2.79 6.49 -40.86
CA ILE A 634 -1.87 7.61 -41.08
C ILE A 634 -1.34 7.63 -42.51
N LEU A 635 -1.04 6.46 -43.09
CA LEU A 635 -0.52 6.34 -44.46
C LEU A 635 -1.62 6.20 -45.54
N ARG A 636 -2.91 6.30 -45.16
CA ARG A 636 -4.06 6.18 -46.06
C ARG A 636 -4.02 7.20 -47.20
N PHE A 637 -3.44 8.38 -46.98
CA PHE A 637 -3.25 9.40 -48.01
C PHE A 637 -2.39 8.94 -49.20
N LEU A 638 -1.56 7.90 -49.02
CA LEU A 638 -0.75 7.30 -50.08
C LEU A 638 -1.47 6.14 -50.77
N SER A 639 -2.09 5.26 -49.98
CA SER A 639 -2.73 4.05 -50.52
C SER A 639 -4.07 4.34 -51.20
N HIS A 640 -4.82 5.32 -50.71
CA HIS A 640 -6.15 5.72 -51.20
C HIS A 640 -6.31 7.26 -51.20
N PRO A 641 -5.50 8.01 -51.97
CA PRO A 641 -5.63 9.47 -52.03
C PRO A 641 -7.00 9.86 -52.62
N PRO A 642 -7.72 10.82 -52.01
CA PRO A 642 -8.94 11.33 -52.61
C PRO A 642 -8.65 12.06 -53.93
N ASP A 643 -9.70 12.27 -54.72
CA ASP A 643 -9.61 13.16 -55.88
C ASP A 643 -9.29 14.57 -55.41
N ILE A 644 -8.17 15.12 -55.87
CA ILE A 644 -7.69 16.44 -55.49
C ILE A 644 -8.22 17.44 -56.52
N GLU A 645 -9.17 18.26 -56.11
CA GLU A 645 -9.69 19.36 -56.91
C GLU A 645 -8.56 20.31 -57.33
N HIS A 646 -8.66 20.84 -58.56
CA HIS A 646 -7.69 21.79 -59.11
C HIS A 646 -6.25 21.26 -59.27
N CYS A 647 -6.07 19.94 -59.45
CA CYS A 647 -4.79 19.34 -59.83
C CYS A 647 -4.26 19.95 -61.14
N LEU A 648 -3.02 20.47 -61.12
CA LEU A 648 -2.41 21.15 -62.27
C LEU A 648 -1.87 20.18 -63.34
N THR A 649 -1.64 18.91 -62.97
CA THR A 649 -1.13 17.87 -63.86
C THR A 649 -1.93 16.57 -63.71
N PRO A 650 -3.19 16.53 -64.19
CA PRO A 650 -4.14 15.45 -63.91
C PRO A 650 -3.76 14.08 -64.51
N THR A 651 -2.82 14.01 -65.44
CA THR A 651 -2.28 12.75 -65.97
C THR A 651 -1.00 12.29 -65.26
N HIS A 652 -0.19 13.23 -64.74
CA HIS A 652 1.10 12.94 -64.13
C HIS A 652 1.01 12.75 -62.62
N CYS A 653 0.24 13.59 -61.90
CA CYS A 653 0.05 13.46 -60.45
C CYS A 653 -0.49 12.08 -60.03
N PRO A 654 -1.50 11.49 -60.69
CA PRO A 654 -1.96 10.15 -60.34
C PRO A 654 -0.88 9.07 -60.50
N LEU A 655 -0.03 9.18 -61.53
CA LEU A 655 1.05 8.22 -61.76
C LEU A 655 2.13 8.29 -60.67
N VAL A 656 2.51 9.50 -60.25
CA VAL A 656 3.45 9.71 -59.13
C VAL A 656 2.85 9.18 -57.82
N ARG A 657 1.57 9.45 -57.55
CA ARG A 657 0.86 8.91 -56.37
C ARG A 657 0.80 7.39 -56.37
N TYR A 658 0.53 6.76 -57.51
CA TYR A 658 0.49 5.30 -57.63
C TYR A 658 1.84 4.65 -57.28
N ARG A 659 2.96 5.23 -57.76
CA ARG A 659 4.31 4.75 -57.40
C ARG A 659 4.60 4.92 -55.92
N ALA A 660 4.19 6.04 -55.33
CA ALA A 660 4.36 6.30 -53.90
C ALA A 660 3.48 5.39 -53.04
N ALA A 661 2.28 5.00 -53.50
CA ALA A 661 1.41 4.04 -52.83
C ALA A 661 2.08 2.67 -52.67
N ASP A 662 2.85 2.24 -53.67
CA ASP A 662 3.62 0.99 -53.61
C ASP A 662 4.72 1.03 -52.55
N TYR A 663 5.44 2.15 -52.48
CA TYR A 663 6.41 2.37 -51.42
C TYR A 663 5.76 2.48 -50.04
N GLY A 664 4.63 3.18 -49.91
CA GLY A 664 3.87 3.28 -48.67
C GLY A 664 3.46 1.90 -48.12
N ARG A 665 3.14 0.93 -49.00
CA ARG A 665 2.90 -0.47 -48.59
C ARG A 665 4.14 -1.14 -48.00
N GLN A 666 5.32 -0.86 -48.52
CA GLN A 666 6.59 -1.38 -47.95
C GLN A 666 6.87 -0.73 -46.59
N VAL A 667 6.67 0.58 -46.47
CA VAL A 667 6.83 1.32 -45.22
C VAL A 667 5.90 0.84 -44.12
N ILE A 668 4.63 0.51 -44.43
CA ILE A 668 3.69 -0.08 -43.47
C ILE A 668 4.25 -1.40 -42.91
N SER A 669 4.91 -2.22 -43.73
CA SER A 669 5.54 -3.47 -43.30
C SER A 669 6.72 -3.22 -42.36
N ASP A 670 7.53 -2.19 -42.64
CA ASP A 670 8.79 -1.94 -41.94
C ASP A 670 8.64 -1.05 -40.68
N PHE A 671 7.64 -0.18 -40.64
CA PHE A 671 7.44 0.86 -39.61
C PHE A 671 6.08 0.80 -38.90
N SER A 672 5.38 -0.33 -38.98
CA SER A 672 4.05 -0.55 -38.38
C SER A 672 3.95 -0.16 -36.89
N ARG A 673 5.06 -0.17 -36.16
CA ARG A 673 5.11 0.08 -34.71
C ARG A 673 5.13 1.57 -34.35
N GLY A 674 5.56 2.45 -35.26
CA GLY A 674 5.70 3.88 -35.01
C GLY A 674 4.87 4.75 -35.96
N PRO A 675 3.53 4.82 -35.80
CA PRO A 675 2.66 5.54 -36.74
C PRO A 675 3.08 6.99 -37.00
N LEU A 676 3.46 7.74 -35.96
CA LEU A 676 3.84 9.16 -36.09
C LEU A 676 5.17 9.38 -36.84
N SER A 677 6.05 8.38 -36.86
CA SER A 677 7.35 8.38 -37.54
C SER A 677 7.33 7.61 -38.87
N ALA A 678 6.21 6.99 -39.24
CA ALA A 678 6.11 6.13 -40.42
C ALA A 678 6.30 6.88 -41.75
N TRP A 679 6.17 8.21 -41.78
CA TRP A 679 6.45 9.02 -42.97
C TRP A 679 7.24 10.27 -42.59
N ALA A 680 8.56 10.18 -42.74
CA ALA A 680 9.51 11.20 -42.33
C ALA A 680 9.58 12.37 -43.32
N ILE A 681 10.36 13.41 -42.98
CA ILE A 681 10.45 14.60 -43.82
C ILE A 681 11.15 14.30 -45.16
N GLU A 682 12.09 13.37 -45.15
CA GLU A 682 12.84 12.88 -46.32
C GLU A 682 11.95 12.09 -47.28
N ASP A 683 10.92 11.39 -46.77
CA ASP A 683 10.01 10.59 -47.60
C ASP A 683 9.18 11.47 -48.56
N TRP A 684 9.02 12.75 -48.25
CA TRP A 684 8.37 13.71 -49.15
C TRP A 684 9.16 13.93 -50.45
N GLU A 685 10.46 13.66 -50.48
CA GLU A 685 11.27 13.70 -51.71
C GLU A 685 10.82 12.66 -52.73
N ARG A 686 10.23 11.54 -52.27
CA ARG A 686 9.68 10.50 -53.16
C ARG A 686 8.43 10.96 -53.91
N LEU A 687 7.82 12.06 -53.46
CA LEU A 687 6.71 12.72 -54.12
C LEU A 687 7.16 13.88 -55.03
N GLN A 688 8.47 13.99 -55.30
CA GLN A 688 9.00 14.89 -56.32
C GLN A 688 8.33 14.59 -57.69
N GLY A 689 7.71 15.62 -58.27
CA GLY A 689 6.92 15.51 -59.51
C GLY A 689 5.41 15.75 -59.33
N LEU A 690 4.90 15.75 -58.10
CA LEU A 690 3.55 16.25 -57.83
C LEU A 690 3.45 17.77 -58.05
N CYS A 691 2.31 18.23 -58.56
CA CYS A 691 2.03 19.66 -58.60
C CYS A 691 1.83 20.22 -57.18
N GLY A 692 2.09 21.51 -57.00
CA GLY A 692 2.04 22.15 -55.67
C GLY A 692 0.67 22.07 -54.98
N VAL A 693 -0.43 21.96 -55.74
CA VAL A 693 -1.79 21.75 -55.18
C VAL A 693 -1.88 20.37 -54.53
N CYS A 694 -1.47 19.32 -55.25
CA CYS A 694 -1.48 17.95 -54.75
C CYS A 694 -0.55 17.77 -53.55
N VAL A 695 0.65 18.35 -53.56
CA VAL A 695 1.59 18.26 -52.43
C VAL A 695 0.97 18.85 -51.16
N ARG A 696 0.36 20.04 -51.25
CA ARG A 696 -0.27 20.69 -50.09
C ARG A 696 -1.46 19.88 -49.57
N ALA A 697 -2.29 19.35 -50.45
CA ALA A 697 -3.43 18.53 -50.05
C ALA A 697 -3.00 17.23 -49.34
N LEU A 698 -2.00 16.52 -49.87
CA LEU A 698 -1.48 15.30 -49.23
C LEU A 698 -0.78 15.59 -47.89
N LYS A 699 0.02 16.66 -47.80
CA LYS A 699 0.62 17.09 -46.53
C LYS A 699 -0.44 17.38 -45.47
N ARG A 700 -1.53 18.03 -45.86
CA ARG A 700 -2.65 18.32 -44.98
C ARG A 700 -3.33 17.04 -44.48
N LEU A 701 -3.65 16.10 -45.37
CA LEU A 701 -4.26 14.82 -45.00
C LEU A 701 -3.37 14.02 -44.03
N HIS A 702 -2.06 13.98 -44.28
CA HIS A 702 -1.11 13.33 -43.38
C HIS A 702 -1.05 14.00 -42.00
N GLN A 703 -1.00 15.34 -41.96
CA GLN A 703 -1.00 16.10 -40.71
C GLN A 703 -2.32 15.92 -39.92
N GLU A 704 -3.46 15.91 -40.61
CA GLU A 704 -4.77 15.66 -40.00
C GLU A 704 -4.81 14.25 -39.39
N ALA A 705 -4.35 13.23 -40.11
CA ALA A 705 -4.31 11.85 -39.59
C ALA A 705 -3.38 11.69 -38.37
N ARG A 706 -2.20 12.31 -38.39
CA ARG A 706 -1.28 12.33 -37.22
C ARG A 706 -1.90 13.03 -36.02
N LYS A 707 -2.63 14.12 -36.26
CA LYS A 707 -3.34 14.86 -35.20
C LYS A 707 -4.43 14.01 -34.58
N THR A 708 -5.24 13.34 -35.40
CA THR A 708 -6.29 12.41 -34.92
C THR A 708 -5.67 11.28 -34.09
N PHE A 709 -4.62 10.62 -34.59
CA PHE A 709 -3.90 9.61 -33.82
C PHE A 709 -3.39 10.13 -32.48
N TRP A 710 -2.79 11.33 -32.47
CA TRP A 710 -2.31 11.93 -31.22
C TRP A 710 -3.46 12.17 -30.23
N GLU A 711 -4.60 12.67 -30.69
CA GLU A 711 -5.79 12.92 -29.86
C GLU A 711 -6.35 11.61 -29.25
N GLU A 712 -6.30 10.52 -30.00
CA GLU A 712 -6.77 9.17 -29.61
C GLU A 712 -5.73 8.36 -28.80
N LEU A 713 -4.47 8.80 -28.76
CA LEU A 713 -3.37 8.04 -28.13
C LEU A 713 -3.64 7.61 -26.68
N PRO A 714 -4.23 8.44 -25.79
CA PRO A 714 -4.60 7.98 -24.46
C PRO A 714 -5.65 6.87 -24.49
N ASP A 715 -6.64 6.97 -25.37
CA ASP A 715 -7.74 6.00 -25.47
C ASP A 715 -7.24 4.65 -25.99
N ILE A 716 -6.28 4.65 -26.92
CA ILE A 716 -5.58 3.45 -27.42
C ILE A 716 -5.01 2.62 -26.27
N TYR A 717 -4.48 3.28 -25.23
CA TYR A 717 -3.90 2.63 -24.05
C TYR A 717 -4.84 2.60 -22.83
N HIS A 718 -6.15 2.86 -23.02
CA HIS A 718 -7.16 2.88 -21.97
C HIS A 718 -6.86 3.87 -20.82
N LEU A 719 -6.22 4.99 -21.14
CA LEU A 719 -5.89 6.06 -20.20
C LEU A 719 -6.96 7.17 -20.23
N PRO A 720 -7.02 8.04 -19.21
CA PRO A 720 -7.84 9.25 -19.27
C PRO A 720 -7.49 10.12 -20.47
N GLY A 721 -8.50 10.74 -21.08
CA GLY A 721 -8.29 11.63 -22.23
C GLY A 721 -7.39 12.83 -21.90
N TRP A 722 -6.77 13.43 -22.92
CA TRP A 722 -5.77 14.50 -22.77
C TRP A 722 -6.19 15.66 -21.86
N SER A 723 -7.48 16.02 -21.84
CA SER A 723 -7.99 17.09 -20.98
C SER A 723 -7.74 16.82 -19.49
N GLU A 724 -7.88 15.57 -19.06
CA GLU A 724 -7.66 15.19 -17.66
C GLU A 724 -6.17 15.07 -17.35
N LEU A 725 -5.40 14.45 -18.25
CA LEU A 725 -3.95 14.32 -18.14
C LEU A 725 -3.26 15.69 -18.06
N LEU A 726 -3.69 16.65 -18.87
CA LEU A 726 -3.14 18.01 -18.84
C LEU A 726 -3.46 18.74 -17.53
N ARG A 727 -4.65 18.53 -16.94
CA ARG A 727 -4.96 19.05 -15.59
C ARG A 727 -4.09 18.41 -14.51
N ALA A 728 -3.81 17.11 -14.63
CA ALA A 728 -2.89 16.43 -13.70
C ALA A 728 -1.48 17.03 -13.78
N LYS A 729 -0.98 17.26 -15.01
CA LYS A 729 0.30 17.94 -15.26
C LYS A 729 0.34 19.33 -14.66
N GLU A 730 -0.69 20.14 -14.91
CA GLU A 730 -0.80 21.51 -14.39
C GLU A 730 -0.80 21.55 -12.86
N ARG A 731 -1.51 20.61 -12.20
CA ARG A 731 -1.48 20.50 -10.73
C ARG A 731 -0.10 20.17 -10.18
N ALA A 732 0.65 19.31 -10.86
CA ALA A 732 1.94 18.81 -10.37
C ALA A 732 3.10 19.79 -10.60
N ILE A 733 3.22 20.35 -11.80
CA ILE A 733 4.35 21.19 -12.21
C ILE A 733 3.97 22.59 -12.70
N GLY A 734 2.68 22.94 -12.76
CA GLY A 734 2.20 24.23 -13.27
C GLY A 734 2.64 24.51 -14.71
N ASP A 735 2.84 25.79 -15.03
CA ASP A 735 3.33 26.27 -16.33
C ASP A 735 4.87 26.24 -16.46
N ALA A 736 5.57 25.42 -15.67
CA ALA A 736 7.04 25.39 -15.61
C ALA A 736 7.76 24.99 -16.92
N MET A 737 7.01 24.82 -18.03
CA MET A 737 7.52 24.50 -19.36
C MET A 737 7.10 25.50 -20.45
N VAL A 738 6.75 26.75 -20.12
CA VAL A 738 6.53 27.82 -21.12
C VAL A 738 7.86 28.40 -21.61
#